data_AF-A0A2M4BDD9-F1
#
_entry.id   AF-A0A2M4BDD9-F1
#
_cell.length_a   1.000
_cell.length_b   1.000
_cell.length_c   1.000
_cell.angle_alpha   90.00
_cell.angle_beta   90.00
_cell.angle_gamma   90.00
#
_symmetry.space_group_name_H-M   'P 1'
#
loop_
_entity.id
_entity.type
_entity.pdbx_description
1 polymer ?
#
loop_
_entity_poly.entity_id
_entity_poly.type
_entity_poly.pdbx_seq_one_letter_code
_entity_poly.pdbx_strand_id
1 'polypeptide(L)'
;KTISSLKQLYTMSMDVHKRYRTEAHQNVTCRFNERLILSLADCSRCLLVNDDLTVLPLSSRTADVKPVEVALIGPSQQNELLAELKESLVDTPPAGPLVSLCRTYDQAKAVAQFIDALAEKQLKPPTSLTAGRGRGKSAAMGLAIAGSIAFGYVNVYVTSPSPENLITLFEFILKGFDALEYQEHTDYTIIRSTNPDFNKAIIRINITRNNRQTIQYISPTDAHLLNAADLLIIDEAAAIPLPMVKAMLGSYLVFMASTINGYEGTGRSLSLKLLSQLQKDNAAPPPIKLEESIRYSPGDPVESWLTSLLCLDATVVQNLSSGCPPPEACELYYIDRDALFSYHRAAEAFLQRIVSICVSSHYKNSPNDLQMMSDAPAHHLFCLLGPITKKDQLPEILVVIQVCLEGQISTQAIQNSLARGMKGAGDLIPWNVTEQYGDREFPKLSGARIVRIATHPNYQRMGYGKRALKQLKAYYEGKFLTLSDDNGHAMDDEANNGNGIETIDDEEVDLLKEVIAPRKKIPTLLKRLTERTPEPLDYIGTSFGLTGELLRFWKSQKFVPVYLSQKENELTGEHSCIMLCPITPSMERLETQDWIKQYFVDFRRRILKLLGKSFSRFTTGIALSLLENKAINIDAQELRQSTIDEVFLPHDIQRLESYVSNQVEYKLIMDLTTDLAGLYFQGKMAGAHIESLQKAILLGCGLQNKSIEKLMEEFHMPSNQVLAKFYDCIKKLTAYLTQVMERTIEGTMVKESQLDMGDGLVPLRQTLNEELADDVKRLEKQQKKELAKLRKLNLDEYAIKGTDEEWSKVLSKTNSTIVSIKSGEKRINEFEEDDSPMAGSKDGASFQKKKKAKFGKKQKFNKNKG
;
A
#
# COMPACT_ATOMS: atom_id res chain seq x y z
N LYS A 1 -21.23 -22.80 -37.83
CA LYS A 1 -20.06 -23.34 -38.57
C LYS A 1 -20.32 -24.83 -38.70
N THR A 2 -20.34 -25.37 -39.92
CA THR A 2 -20.26 -26.81 -40.12
C THR A 2 -18.87 -27.29 -39.70
N ILE A 3 -18.80 -28.51 -39.15
CA ILE A 3 -17.59 -29.13 -38.61
C ILE A 3 -17.58 -30.56 -39.14
N SER A 4 -16.47 -31.00 -39.75
CA SER A 4 -16.41 -32.32 -40.41
C SER A 4 -15.81 -33.43 -39.52
N SER A 5 -15.10 -33.08 -38.44
CA SER A 5 -14.61 -34.02 -37.42
C SER A 5 -14.64 -33.35 -36.04
N LEU A 6 -14.93 -34.13 -35.00
CA LEU A 6 -14.88 -33.65 -33.61
C LEU A 6 -13.46 -33.18 -33.23
N LYS A 7 -12.42 -33.66 -33.92
CA LYS A 7 -11.04 -33.19 -33.71
C LYS A 7 -10.84 -31.71 -34.03
N GLN A 8 -11.62 -31.15 -34.96
CA GLN A 8 -11.56 -29.71 -35.29
C GLN A 8 -12.06 -28.83 -34.13
N LEU A 9 -12.86 -29.36 -33.21
CA LEU A 9 -13.25 -28.64 -31.99
C LEU A 9 -12.08 -28.46 -31.02
N TYR A 10 -11.12 -29.41 -30.98
CA TYR A 10 -9.92 -29.27 -30.15
C TYR A 10 -9.07 -28.07 -30.57
N THR A 11 -8.91 -27.85 -31.87
CA THR A 11 -8.04 -26.79 -32.41
C THR A 11 -8.76 -25.45 -32.62
N MET A 12 -10.05 -25.36 -32.31
CA MET A 12 -10.83 -24.15 -32.59
C MET A 12 -10.40 -22.95 -31.72
N SER A 13 -9.80 -21.95 -32.37
CA SER A 13 -9.41 -20.71 -31.71
C SER A 13 -10.63 -19.82 -31.35
N MET A 14 -10.81 -19.54 -30.06
CA MET A 14 -11.74 -18.54 -29.53
C MET A 14 -11.18 -17.10 -29.65
N ASP A 15 -12.07 -16.10 -29.68
CA ASP A 15 -11.68 -14.67 -29.69
C ASP A 15 -10.85 -14.25 -28.47
N VAL A 16 -11.05 -14.92 -27.32
CA VAL A 16 -10.31 -14.65 -26.07
C VAL A 16 -8.80 -14.83 -26.27
N HIS A 17 -8.37 -15.77 -27.12
CA HIS A 17 -6.94 -16.03 -27.34
C HIS A 17 -6.19 -14.84 -27.96
N LYS A 18 -6.88 -13.89 -28.61
CA LYS A 18 -6.26 -12.62 -29.05
C LYS A 18 -5.66 -11.83 -27.88
N ARG A 19 -6.14 -12.06 -26.64
CA ARG A 19 -5.62 -11.44 -25.41
C ARG A 19 -4.51 -12.24 -24.71
N TYR A 20 -4.28 -13.48 -25.12
CA TYR A 20 -3.35 -14.42 -24.48
C TYR A 20 -2.02 -14.60 -25.24
N ARG A 21 -1.92 -14.04 -26.44
CA ARG A 21 -0.67 -13.99 -27.20
C ARG A 21 0.20 -12.85 -26.66
N THR A 22 1.49 -13.10 -26.49
CA THR A 22 2.51 -12.05 -26.42
C THR A 22 3.14 -11.89 -27.79
N GLU A 23 3.96 -10.87 -28.01
CA GLU A 23 4.62 -10.71 -29.32
C GLU A 23 5.56 -11.88 -29.65
N ALA A 24 6.31 -12.36 -28.64
CA ALA A 24 7.21 -13.52 -28.74
C ALA A 24 6.48 -14.87 -28.78
N HIS A 25 5.31 -15.01 -28.12
CA HIS A 25 4.59 -16.28 -28.04
C HIS A 25 3.15 -16.17 -28.61
N GLN A 26 3.04 -16.40 -29.93
CA GLN A 26 1.78 -16.29 -30.68
C GLN A 26 1.03 -17.62 -30.83
N ASN A 27 1.72 -18.76 -30.74
CA ASN A 27 1.16 -20.10 -30.91
C ASN A 27 0.36 -20.53 -29.68
N VAL A 28 -0.97 -20.50 -29.77
CA VAL A 28 -1.90 -20.85 -28.68
C VAL A 28 -2.31 -22.31 -28.80
N THR A 29 -2.24 -23.05 -27.70
CA THR A 29 -2.62 -24.47 -27.60
C THR A 29 -3.93 -24.57 -26.80
N CYS A 30 -5.00 -25.03 -27.44
CA CYS A 30 -6.37 -24.96 -26.89
C CYS A 30 -6.70 -26.09 -25.89
N ARG A 31 -5.94 -26.18 -24.80
CA ARG A 31 -6.08 -27.21 -23.76
C ARG A 31 -7.45 -27.18 -23.07
N PHE A 32 -8.06 -26.00 -22.92
CA PHE A 32 -9.38 -25.88 -22.33
C PHE A 32 -10.46 -26.59 -23.15
N ASN A 33 -10.40 -26.51 -24.49
CA ASN A 33 -11.35 -27.17 -25.38
C ASN A 33 -11.22 -28.70 -25.28
N GLU A 34 -9.99 -29.22 -25.19
CA GLU A 34 -9.73 -30.65 -24.98
C GLU A 34 -10.37 -31.15 -23.68
N ARG A 35 -10.13 -30.46 -22.57
CA ARG A 35 -10.75 -30.75 -21.28
C ARG A 35 -12.27 -30.63 -21.30
N LEU A 36 -12.82 -29.60 -21.97
CA LEU A 36 -14.26 -29.41 -22.12
C LEU A 36 -14.92 -30.60 -22.81
N ILE A 37 -14.39 -31.02 -23.97
CA ILE A 37 -14.96 -32.13 -24.76
C ILE A 37 -14.86 -33.46 -23.99
N LEU A 38 -13.72 -33.73 -23.35
CA LEU A 38 -13.57 -34.91 -22.49
C LEU A 38 -14.55 -34.89 -21.30
N SER A 39 -14.83 -33.70 -20.72
CA SER A 39 -15.80 -33.57 -19.63
C SER A 39 -17.26 -33.72 -20.08
N LEU A 40 -17.59 -33.35 -21.32
CA LEU A 40 -18.93 -33.56 -21.89
C LEU A 40 -19.23 -35.06 -22.04
N ALA A 41 -18.21 -35.87 -22.33
CA ALA A 41 -18.34 -37.33 -22.40
C ALA A 41 -18.58 -38.00 -21.02
N ASP A 42 -18.14 -37.42 -19.90
CA ASP A 42 -18.47 -37.95 -18.55
C ASP A 42 -19.85 -37.49 -18.03
N CYS A 43 -20.39 -36.40 -18.61
CA CYS A 43 -21.66 -35.79 -18.20
C CYS A 43 -22.88 -36.65 -18.59
N SER A 44 -23.58 -37.19 -17.58
CA SER A 44 -24.73 -38.09 -17.78
C SER A 44 -25.98 -37.45 -18.41
N ARG A 45 -26.03 -36.11 -18.51
CA ARG A 45 -27.12 -35.35 -19.15
C ARG A 45 -26.66 -34.59 -20.40
N CYS A 46 -25.51 -34.96 -20.98
CA CYS A 46 -25.05 -34.41 -22.26
C CYS A 46 -25.35 -35.38 -23.41
N LEU A 47 -26.03 -34.89 -24.44
CA LEU A 47 -26.30 -35.60 -25.69
C LEU A 47 -25.63 -34.84 -26.84
N LEU A 48 -24.82 -35.54 -27.64
CA LEU A 48 -24.18 -34.99 -28.83
C LEU A 48 -24.92 -35.50 -30.06
N VAL A 49 -25.27 -34.57 -30.94
CA VAL A 49 -26.26 -34.76 -32.00
C VAL A 49 -25.79 -34.05 -33.27
N ASN A 50 -25.86 -34.72 -34.42
CA ASN A 50 -25.55 -34.14 -35.73
C ASN A 50 -26.70 -33.27 -36.28
N ASP A 51 -26.46 -32.57 -37.38
CA ASP A 51 -27.48 -31.75 -38.07
C ASP A 51 -28.74 -32.56 -38.44
N ASP A 52 -28.60 -33.86 -38.73
CA ASP A 52 -29.70 -34.80 -39.03
C ASP A 52 -30.44 -35.34 -37.78
N LEU A 53 -30.20 -34.76 -36.60
CA LEU A 53 -30.71 -35.22 -35.30
C LEU A 53 -30.28 -36.64 -34.88
N THR A 54 -29.24 -37.19 -35.52
CA THR A 54 -28.66 -38.49 -35.15
C THR A 54 -27.73 -38.37 -33.94
N VAL A 55 -27.89 -39.28 -32.97
CA VAL A 55 -27.13 -39.29 -31.72
C VAL A 55 -25.74 -39.90 -31.94
N LEU A 56 -24.70 -39.17 -31.54
CA LEU A 56 -23.31 -39.66 -31.57
C LEU A 56 -23.00 -40.49 -30.31
N PRO A 57 -22.43 -41.71 -30.44
CA PRO A 57 -22.11 -42.60 -29.32
C PRO A 57 -20.80 -42.20 -28.59
N LEU A 58 -20.72 -40.95 -28.13
CA LEU A 58 -19.55 -40.39 -27.45
C LEU A 58 -19.42 -40.77 -25.97
N SER A 59 -20.53 -41.16 -25.34
CA SER A 59 -20.56 -41.63 -23.95
C SER A 59 -21.46 -42.84 -23.80
N SER A 60 -20.94 -43.89 -23.15
CA SER A 60 -21.74 -45.06 -22.77
C SER A 60 -22.83 -44.74 -21.74
N ARG A 61 -22.72 -43.61 -21.02
CA ARG A 61 -23.72 -43.20 -20.02
C ARG A 61 -24.97 -42.57 -20.63
N THR A 62 -24.86 -41.88 -21.76
CA THR A 62 -26.01 -41.23 -22.43
C THR A 62 -26.81 -42.22 -23.29
N ALA A 63 -26.22 -43.37 -23.65
CA ALA A 63 -26.88 -44.38 -24.48
C ALA A 63 -28.06 -45.11 -23.79
N ASP A 64 -28.15 -45.11 -22.45
CA ASP A 64 -29.20 -45.81 -21.66
C ASP A 64 -30.07 -44.83 -20.84
N VAL A 65 -30.40 -43.66 -21.42
CA VAL A 65 -31.33 -42.71 -20.79
C VAL A 65 -32.76 -43.22 -20.91
N LYS A 66 -33.35 -43.63 -19.78
CA LYS A 66 -34.74 -44.11 -19.68
C LYS A 66 -35.70 -42.97 -19.34
N PRO A 67 -36.90 -42.91 -19.94
CA PRO A 67 -37.92 -41.94 -19.56
C PRO A 67 -38.41 -42.19 -18.13
N VAL A 68 -38.66 -41.11 -17.39
CA VAL A 68 -39.19 -41.18 -16.01
C VAL A 68 -40.71 -41.09 -16.05
N GLU A 69 -41.38 -42.00 -15.35
CA GLU A 69 -42.85 -41.95 -15.18
C GLU A 69 -43.24 -40.82 -14.23
N VAL A 70 -43.89 -39.78 -14.76
CA VAL A 70 -44.26 -38.56 -14.02
C VAL A 70 -45.17 -38.85 -12.82
N ALA A 71 -45.97 -39.93 -12.87
CA ALA A 71 -46.89 -40.31 -11.81
C ALA A 71 -46.20 -40.82 -10.51
N LEU A 72 -44.92 -41.18 -10.56
CA LEU A 72 -44.16 -41.68 -9.40
C LEU A 72 -43.37 -40.58 -8.67
N ILE A 73 -43.41 -39.33 -9.15
CA ILE A 73 -42.68 -38.21 -8.55
C ILE A 73 -43.51 -37.61 -7.41
N GLY A 74 -43.27 -38.11 -6.19
CA GLY A 74 -43.81 -37.49 -4.97
C GLY A 74 -43.24 -36.08 -4.72
N PRO A 75 -43.87 -35.27 -3.84
CA PRO A 75 -43.30 -33.99 -3.41
C PRO A 75 -41.92 -34.21 -2.78
N SER A 76 -41.01 -33.27 -2.99
CA SER A 76 -39.71 -33.28 -2.31
C SER A 76 -39.89 -32.97 -0.83
N GLN A 77 -39.09 -33.57 0.04
CA GLN A 77 -39.07 -33.32 1.49
C GLN A 77 -38.92 -31.82 1.83
N GLN A 78 -38.21 -31.05 0.99
CA GLN A 78 -38.06 -29.60 1.14
C GLN A 78 -39.37 -28.81 0.91
N ASN A 79 -40.27 -29.31 0.04
CA ASN A 79 -41.57 -28.70 -0.19
C ASN A 79 -42.54 -28.95 0.97
N GLU A 80 -42.45 -30.13 1.61
CA GLU A 80 -43.22 -30.45 2.82
C GLU A 80 -42.81 -29.54 3.98
N LEU A 81 -41.50 -29.42 4.27
CA LEU A 81 -40.95 -28.51 5.26
C LEU A 81 -41.29 -27.02 4.99
N LEU A 82 -41.40 -26.62 3.71
CA LEU A 82 -41.83 -25.27 3.33
C LEU A 82 -43.33 -25.06 3.61
N ALA A 83 -44.18 -26.07 3.40
CA ALA A 83 -45.60 -26.00 3.71
C ALA A 83 -45.82 -25.88 5.23
N GLU A 84 -45.16 -26.73 6.03
CA GLU A 84 -45.18 -26.67 7.50
C GLU A 84 -44.74 -25.29 8.02
N LEU A 85 -43.62 -24.76 7.49
CA LEU A 85 -43.11 -23.45 7.91
C LEU A 85 -44.07 -22.31 7.52
N LYS A 86 -44.70 -22.38 6.34
CA LYS A 86 -45.72 -21.39 5.95
C LYS A 86 -46.93 -21.45 6.86
N GLU A 87 -47.46 -22.65 7.13
CA GLU A 87 -48.62 -22.86 8.02
C GLU A 87 -48.33 -22.32 9.43
N SER A 88 -47.14 -22.58 9.98
CA SER A 88 -46.75 -22.11 11.31
C SER A 88 -46.66 -20.58 11.47
N LEU A 89 -46.53 -19.82 10.36
CA LEU A 89 -46.32 -18.37 10.37
C LEU A 89 -47.50 -17.55 9.83
N VAL A 90 -48.57 -18.17 9.32
CA VAL A 90 -49.73 -17.47 8.70
C VAL A 90 -50.27 -16.36 9.61
N ASP A 91 -50.50 -16.67 10.89
CA ASP A 91 -51.14 -15.77 11.85
C ASP A 91 -50.22 -14.69 12.43
N THR A 92 -48.95 -14.64 12.00
CA THR A 92 -47.94 -13.71 12.54
C THR A 92 -47.58 -12.62 11.51
N PRO A 93 -48.33 -11.50 11.41
CA PRO A 93 -47.94 -10.37 10.57
C PRO A 93 -46.74 -9.62 11.18
N PRO A 94 -45.77 -9.12 10.38
CA PRO A 94 -45.69 -9.16 8.91
C PRO A 94 -45.07 -10.46 8.34
N ALA A 95 -44.68 -11.42 9.18
CA ALA A 95 -43.96 -12.65 8.76
C ALA A 95 -44.78 -13.52 7.80
N GLY A 96 -46.03 -13.86 8.15
CA GLY A 96 -46.90 -14.75 7.38
C GLY A 96 -47.03 -14.36 5.90
N PRO A 97 -47.51 -13.13 5.58
CA PRO A 97 -47.63 -12.67 4.20
C PRO A 97 -46.30 -12.69 3.42
N LEU A 98 -45.20 -12.26 4.04
CA LEU A 98 -43.88 -12.22 3.38
C LEU A 98 -43.27 -13.61 3.16
N VAL A 99 -43.42 -14.53 4.12
CA VAL A 99 -42.95 -15.91 4.00
C VAL A 99 -43.82 -16.71 3.01
N SER A 100 -45.11 -16.37 2.86
CA SER A 100 -45.98 -16.98 1.86
C SER A 100 -45.45 -16.83 0.42
N LEU A 101 -44.78 -15.72 0.11
CA LEU A 101 -44.16 -15.42 -1.19
C LEU A 101 -42.87 -16.21 -1.47
N CYS A 102 -42.26 -16.81 -0.46
CA CYS A 102 -41.01 -17.57 -0.61
C CYS A 102 -41.25 -18.88 -1.36
N ARG A 103 -40.32 -19.25 -2.26
CA ARG A 103 -40.43 -20.47 -3.10
C ARG A 103 -39.68 -21.68 -2.56
N THR A 104 -38.68 -21.46 -1.71
CA THR A 104 -37.80 -22.50 -1.15
C THR A 104 -37.78 -22.42 0.36
N TYR A 105 -37.52 -23.55 1.03
CA TYR A 105 -37.46 -23.60 2.50
C TYR A 105 -36.34 -22.70 3.04
N ASP A 106 -35.17 -22.71 2.39
CA ASP A 106 -34.03 -21.85 2.74
C ASP A 106 -34.39 -20.34 2.72
N GLN A 107 -35.18 -19.90 1.74
CA GLN A 107 -35.62 -18.50 1.64
C GLN A 107 -36.61 -18.14 2.74
N ALA A 108 -37.62 -19.00 2.96
CA ALA A 108 -38.60 -18.80 4.01
C ALA A 108 -37.93 -18.68 5.39
N LYS A 109 -36.98 -19.57 5.68
CA LYS A 109 -36.17 -19.56 6.90
C LYS A 109 -35.29 -18.32 7.02
N ALA A 110 -34.65 -17.88 5.92
CA ALA A 110 -33.84 -16.66 5.92
C ALA A 110 -34.68 -15.40 6.16
N VAL A 111 -35.85 -15.28 5.52
CA VAL A 111 -36.79 -14.16 5.72
C VAL A 111 -37.30 -14.14 7.15
N ALA A 112 -37.69 -15.29 7.72
CA ALA A 112 -38.10 -15.40 9.12
C ALA A 112 -36.97 -14.92 10.07
N GLN A 113 -35.73 -15.38 9.89
CA GLN A 113 -34.60 -14.96 10.72
C GLN A 113 -34.26 -13.46 10.60
N PHE A 114 -34.45 -12.85 9.43
CA PHE A 114 -34.32 -11.39 9.30
C PHE A 114 -35.46 -10.65 10.00
N ILE A 115 -36.69 -11.17 9.94
CA ILE A 115 -37.86 -10.59 10.61
C ILE A 115 -37.72 -10.69 12.13
N ASP A 116 -37.22 -11.80 12.66
CA ASP A 116 -36.89 -11.95 14.09
C ASP A 116 -35.85 -10.90 14.52
N ALA A 117 -34.77 -10.74 13.75
CA ALA A 117 -33.73 -9.74 14.03
C ALA A 117 -34.25 -8.28 13.98
N LEU A 118 -35.25 -7.99 13.13
CA LEU A 118 -35.95 -6.70 13.09
C LEU A 118 -36.90 -6.52 14.28
N ALA A 119 -37.54 -7.59 14.75
CA ALA A 119 -38.47 -7.55 15.88
C ALA A 119 -37.76 -7.33 17.22
N GLU A 120 -36.56 -7.92 17.40
CA GLU A 120 -35.77 -7.77 18.62
C GLU A 120 -35.28 -6.33 18.89
N LYS A 121 -35.12 -5.51 17.83
CA LYS A 121 -34.68 -4.10 17.86
C LYS A 121 -33.39 -3.81 18.65
N GLN A 122 -32.62 -4.84 18.99
CA GLN A 122 -31.33 -4.70 19.66
C GLN A 122 -30.25 -4.31 18.64
N LEU A 123 -29.26 -3.55 19.10
CA LEU A 123 -28.00 -3.28 18.38
C LEU A 123 -27.12 -4.54 18.38
N LYS A 124 -27.62 -5.60 17.75
CA LYS A 124 -26.92 -6.87 17.58
C LYS A 124 -25.85 -6.76 16.50
N PRO A 125 -24.81 -7.61 16.54
CA PRO A 125 -23.84 -7.71 15.45
C PRO A 125 -24.50 -7.99 14.09
N PRO A 126 -23.84 -7.61 12.98
CA PRO A 126 -24.44 -7.65 11.65
C PRO A 126 -24.87 -9.06 11.23
N THR A 127 -26.14 -9.22 10.87
CA THR A 127 -26.66 -10.48 10.32
C THR A 127 -26.22 -10.63 8.87
N SER A 128 -25.73 -11.82 8.52
CA SER A 128 -25.12 -12.07 7.22
C SER A 128 -25.73 -13.26 6.49
N LEU A 129 -25.90 -13.11 5.17
CA LEU A 129 -26.46 -14.09 4.26
C LEU A 129 -25.43 -14.43 3.18
N THR A 130 -25.17 -15.72 3.02
CA THR A 130 -24.23 -16.26 2.04
C THR A 130 -24.95 -17.23 1.11
N ALA A 131 -24.74 -17.09 -0.19
CA ALA A 131 -25.47 -17.89 -1.18
C ALA A 131 -24.65 -18.15 -2.44
N GLY A 132 -24.96 -19.24 -3.14
CA GLY A 132 -24.58 -19.38 -4.55
C GLY A 132 -25.35 -18.40 -5.43
N ARG A 133 -24.85 -18.12 -6.64
CA ARG A 133 -25.62 -17.36 -7.64
C ARG A 133 -26.94 -18.09 -7.94
N GLY A 134 -28.02 -17.33 -8.09
CA GLY A 134 -29.32 -17.89 -8.50
C GLY A 134 -30.13 -18.58 -7.40
N ARG A 135 -29.69 -18.52 -6.13
CA ARG A 135 -30.43 -19.02 -4.94
C ARG A 135 -31.44 -18.00 -4.37
N GLY A 136 -31.61 -16.84 -5.03
CA GLY A 136 -32.63 -15.82 -4.71
C GLY A 136 -32.33 -14.88 -3.52
N LYS A 137 -31.05 -14.73 -3.17
CA LYS A 137 -30.51 -13.85 -2.13
C LYS A 137 -31.13 -12.44 -2.09
N SER A 138 -31.12 -11.71 -3.20
CA SER A 138 -31.65 -10.33 -3.28
C SER A 138 -33.18 -10.25 -3.17
N ALA A 139 -33.90 -11.32 -3.53
CA ALA A 139 -35.34 -11.43 -3.33
C ALA A 139 -35.69 -11.59 -1.85
N ALA A 140 -34.98 -12.47 -1.13
CA ALA A 140 -35.14 -12.63 0.32
C ALA A 140 -34.84 -11.32 1.09
N MET A 141 -33.81 -10.57 0.69
CA MET A 141 -33.54 -9.25 1.27
C MET A 141 -34.61 -8.21 0.93
N GLY A 142 -35.15 -8.19 -0.28
CA GLY A 142 -36.25 -7.30 -0.65
C GLY A 142 -37.50 -7.51 0.21
N LEU A 143 -37.86 -8.77 0.47
CA LEU A 143 -38.96 -9.13 1.37
C LEU A 143 -38.67 -8.71 2.82
N ALA A 144 -37.45 -8.93 3.33
CA ALA A 144 -37.05 -8.48 4.66
C ALA A 144 -37.12 -6.94 4.82
N ILE A 145 -36.75 -6.19 3.77
CA ILE A 145 -36.86 -4.72 3.76
C ILE A 145 -38.32 -4.29 3.84
N ALA A 146 -39.24 -4.92 3.09
CA ALA A 146 -40.67 -4.64 3.22
C ALA A 146 -41.18 -4.88 4.65
N GLY A 147 -40.73 -5.96 5.31
CA GLY A 147 -41.02 -6.22 6.73
C GLY A 147 -40.48 -5.14 7.68
N SER A 148 -39.29 -4.57 7.42
CA SER A 148 -38.73 -3.50 8.25
C SER A 148 -39.60 -2.23 8.27
N ILE A 149 -40.27 -1.92 7.15
CA ILE A 149 -41.20 -0.78 7.07
C ILE A 149 -42.43 -1.03 7.96
N ALA A 150 -42.95 -2.26 7.99
CA ALA A 150 -44.06 -2.63 8.89
C ALA A 150 -43.67 -2.56 10.38
N PHE A 151 -42.41 -2.85 10.75
CA PHE A 151 -41.90 -2.67 12.11
C PHE A 151 -41.59 -1.21 12.51
N GLY A 152 -41.75 -0.25 11.58
CA GLY A 152 -41.64 1.19 11.84
C GLY A 152 -40.22 1.77 11.71
N TYR A 153 -39.29 1.10 11.03
CA TYR A 153 -37.98 1.68 10.71
C TYR A 153 -38.14 2.89 9.76
N VAL A 154 -37.46 4.01 10.04
CA VAL A 154 -37.69 5.30 9.36
C VAL A 154 -36.73 5.47 8.18
N ASN A 155 -35.43 5.29 8.42
CA ASN A 155 -34.38 5.44 7.41
C ASN A 155 -33.75 4.09 7.10
N VAL A 156 -34.18 3.49 5.99
CA VAL A 156 -33.63 2.23 5.46
C VAL A 156 -32.73 2.53 4.27
N TYR A 157 -31.44 2.24 4.40
CA TYR A 157 -30.47 2.47 3.33
C TYR A 157 -30.00 1.17 2.70
N VAL A 158 -29.88 1.18 1.37
CA VAL A 158 -29.43 0.03 0.58
C VAL A 158 -28.17 0.42 -0.18
N THR A 159 -27.15 -0.42 -0.12
CA THR A 159 -25.85 -0.19 -0.74
C THR A 159 -25.44 -1.40 -1.57
N SER A 160 -24.85 -1.15 -2.73
CA SER A 160 -24.28 -2.13 -3.66
C SER A 160 -23.18 -1.46 -4.49
N PRO A 161 -22.35 -2.21 -5.25
CA PRO A 161 -21.33 -1.60 -6.12
C PRO A 161 -21.91 -0.72 -7.25
N SER A 162 -23.10 -1.06 -7.74
CA SER A 162 -23.85 -0.28 -8.74
C SER A 162 -25.36 -0.43 -8.50
N PRO A 163 -26.18 0.60 -8.79
CA PRO A 163 -27.62 0.58 -8.54
C PRO A 163 -28.37 -0.42 -9.44
N GLU A 164 -27.79 -0.80 -10.58
CA GLU A 164 -28.37 -1.80 -11.50
C GLU A 164 -28.53 -3.18 -10.84
N ASN A 165 -27.61 -3.56 -9.95
CA ASN A 165 -27.68 -4.83 -9.22
C ASN A 165 -28.93 -4.91 -8.31
N LEU A 166 -29.50 -3.76 -7.93
CA LEU A 166 -30.63 -3.67 -7.01
C LEU A 166 -31.99 -3.72 -7.68
N ILE A 167 -32.08 -3.82 -9.01
CA ILE A 167 -33.37 -3.89 -9.73
C ILE A 167 -34.25 -5.01 -9.16
N THR A 168 -33.68 -6.20 -8.97
CA THR A 168 -34.42 -7.35 -8.39
C THR A 168 -34.76 -7.15 -6.91
N LEU A 169 -33.89 -6.50 -6.13
CA LEU A 169 -34.15 -6.21 -4.72
C LEU A 169 -35.34 -5.25 -4.57
N PHE A 170 -35.37 -4.17 -5.35
CA PHE A 170 -36.50 -3.23 -5.34
C PHE A 170 -37.79 -3.85 -5.87
N GLU A 171 -37.74 -4.71 -6.90
CA GLU A 171 -38.92 -5.45 -7.38
C GLU A 171 -39.55 -6.31 -6.26
N PHE A 172 -38.74 -6.95 -5.43
CA PHE A 172 -39.23 -7.76 -4.30
C PHE A 172 -39.64 -6.93 -3.07
N ILE A 173 -39.14 -5.68 -2.91
CA ILE A 173 -39.73 -4.72 -1.95
C ILE A 173 -41.17 -4.40 -2.36
N LEU A 174 -41.42 -4.11 -3.64
CA LEU A 174 -42.77 -3.80 -4.15
C LEU A 174 -43.72 -5.01 -3.98
N LYS A 175 -43.29 -6.22 -4.32
CA LYS A 175 -44.10 -7.44 -4.04
C LYS A 175 -44.36 -7.68 -2.56
N GLY A 176 -43.41 -7.31 -1.69
CA GLY A 176 -43.62 -7.32 -0.24
C GLY A 176 -44.64 -6.28 0.21
N PHE A 177 -44.65 -5.09 -0.41
CA PHE A 177 -45.68 -4.07 -0.18
C PHE A 177 -47.06 -4.50 -0.67
N ASP A 178 -47.17 -5.15 -1.84
CA ASP A 178 -48.42 -5.71 -2.35
C ASP A 178 -49.01 -6.73 -1.36
N ALA A 179 -48.18 -7.63 -0.81
CA ALA A 179 -48.58 -8.62 0.20
C ALA A 179 -48.86 -8.04 1.60
N LEU A 180 -48.43 -6.80 1.86
CA LEU A 180 -48.75 -6.03 3.07
C LEU A 180 -49.83 -4.97 2.82
N GLU A 181 -50.53 -5.05 1.69
CA GLU A 181 -51.65 -4.18 1.28
C GLU A 181 -51.28 -2.68 1.22
N TYR A 182 -50.05 -2.34 0.81
CA TYR A 182 -49.62 -0.97 0.54
C TYR A 182 -49.88 -0.59 -0.92
N GLN A 183 -50.48 0.58 -1.17
CA GLN A 183 -50.84 1.04 -2.53
C GLN A 183 -49.85 2.07 -3.09
N GLU A 184 -49.44 1.92 -4.35
CA GLU A 184 -48.64 2.94 -5.05
C GLU A 184 -49.44 4.25 -5.21
N HIS A 185 -48.74 5.38 -5.12
CA HIS A 185 -49.25 6.76 -5.14
C HIS A 185 -50.12 7.19 -3.94
N THR A 186 -50.76 6.25 -3.24
CA THR A 186 -51.48 6.52 -1.97
C THR A 186 -50.55 6.39 -0.77
N ASP A 187 -49.93 5.22 -0.60
CA ASP A 187 -49.10 4.89 0.56
C ASP A 187 -47.62 5.10 0.32
N TYR A 188 -47.16 5.01 -0.93
CA TYR A 188 -45.76 5.22 -1.30
C TYR A 188 -45.56 5.83 -2.69
N THR A 189 -44.38 6.42 -2.91
CA THR A 189 -43.97 7.02 -4.19
C THR A 189 -42.56 6.56 -4.58
N ILE A 190 -42.38 6.17 -5.84
CA ILE A 190 -41.11 5.69 -6.39
C ILE A 190 -40.38 6.82 -7.12
N ILE A 191 -39.09 7.02 -6.81
CA ILE A 191 -38.19 7.94 -7.51
C ILE A 191 -37.11 7.13 -8.23
N ARG A 192 -37.03 7.30 -9.56
CA ARG A 192 -36.06 6.65 -10.45
C ARG A 192 -34.92 7.59 -10.80
N SER A 193 -33.79 7.02 -11.19
CA SER A 193 -32.61 7.77 -11.63
C SER A 193 -32.87 8.57 -12.90
N THR A 194 -32.34 9.79 -12.93
CA THR A 194 -32.19 10.62 -14.13
C THR A 194 -30.88 10.37 -14.88
N ASN A 195 -29.91 9.66 -14.29
CA ASN A 195 -28.63 9.36 -14.93
C ASN A 195 -28.81 8.24 -15.99
N PRO A 196 -28.44 8.44 -17.27
CA PRO A 196 -28.43 7.35 -18.27
C PRO A 196 -27.62 6.13 -17.84
N ASP A 197 -26.48 6.31 -17.14
CA ASP A 197 -25.59 5.21 -16.73
C ASP A 197 -26.25 4.23 -15.74
N PHE A 198 -27.37 4.61 -15.13
CA PHE A 198 -28.09 3.81 -14.14
C PHE A 198 -29.41 3.22 -14.69
N ASN A 199 -29.62 3.24 -16.02
CA ASN A 199 -30.73 2.56 -16.71
C ASN A 199 -32.13 2.77 -16.09
N LYS A 200 -32.39 3.99 -15.57
CA LYS A 200 -33.63 4.38 -14.84
C LYS A 200 -33.94 3.50 -13.59
N ALA A 201 -32.91 2.95 -12.95
CA ALA A 201 -33.03 2.21 -11.69
C ALA A 201 -33.75 3.03 -10.60
N ILE A 202 -34.44 2.33 -9.69
CA ILE A 202 -35.06 2.95 -8.52
C ILE A 202 -33.95 3.40 -7.55
N ILE A 203 -33.96 4.68 -7.18
CA ILE A 203 -33.01 5.24 -6.20
C ILE A 203 -33.67 5.41 -4.84
N ARG A 204 -34.96 5.77 -4.80
CA ARG A 204 -35.65 6.07 -3.55
C ARG A 204 -37.11 5.67 -3.61
N ILE A 205 -37.64 5.17 -2.49
CA ILE A 205 -39.06 5.00 -2.25
C ILE A 205 -39.40 5.78 -0.98
N ASN A 206 -40.37 6.69 -1.06
CA ASN A 206 -40.89 7.39 0.11
C ASN A 206 -42.24 6.78 0.48
N ILE A 207 -42.42 6.41 1.75
CA ILE A 207 -43.65 5.81 2.29
C ILE A 207 -44.29 6.81 3.26
N THR A 208 -45.62 6.94 3.20
CA THR A 208 -46.40 7.94 3.92
C THR A 208 -47.61 7.39 4.68
N ARG A 209 -47.91 6.08 4.59
CA ARG A 209 -49.11 5.42 5.18
C ARG A 209 -49.33 5.73 6.66
N ASN A 210 -48.28 5.57 7.48
CA ASN A 210 -48.33 5.79 8.94
C ASN A 210 -47.36 6.90 9.35
N ASN A 211 -46.06 6.64 9.19
CA ASN A 211 -44.98 7.61 9.39
C ASN A 211 -44.32 7.91 8.04
N ARG A 212 -43.59 9.04 7.95
CA ARG A 212 -42.70 9.31 6.81
C ARG A 212 -41.48 8.40 6.92
N GLN A 213 -41.45 7.34 6.12
CA GLN A 213 -40.33 6.39 6.06
C GLN A 213 -39.69 6.49 4.67
N THR A 214 -38.38 6.26 4.56
CA THR A 214 -37.67 6.29 3.27
C THR A 214 -36.76 5.08 3.12
N ILE A 215 -36.85 4.46 1.94
CA ILE A 215 -35.88 3.48 1.44
C ILE A 215 -35.03 4.21 0.40
N GLN A 216 -33.71 4.24 0.55
CA GLN A 216 -32.82 4.95 -0.37
C GLN A 216 -31.55 4.16 -0.71
N TYR A 217 -31.17 4.16 -1.99
CA TYR A 217 -29.85 3.73 -2.43
C TYR A 217 -28.77 4.77 -2.05
N ILE A 218 -27.70 4.31 -1.42
CA ILE A 218 -26.52 5.12 -1.10
C ILE A 218 -25.28 4.46 -1.71
N SER A 219 -24.43 5.27 -2.34
CA SER A 219 -23.14 4.81 -2.88
C SER A 219 -22.22 4.33 -1.74
N PRO A 220 -21.47 3.23 -1.91
CA PRO A 220 -20.47 2.79 -0.93
C PRO A 220 -19.43 3.87 -0.55
N THR A 221 -19.23 4.88 -1.40
CA THR A 221 -18.34 6.03 -1.14
C THR A 221 -18.85 6.96 -0.05
N ASP A 222 -20.17 7.02 0.15
CA ASP A 222 -20.83 8.10 0.88
C ASP A 222 -21.22 7.67 2.31
N ALA A 223 -20.36 6.85 2.93
CA ALA A 223 -20.58 6.25 4.25
C ALA A 223 -20.93 7.26 5.35
N HIS A 224 -20.54 8.53 5.21
CA HIS A 224 -20.89 9.62 6.12
C HIS A 224 -22.40 9.89 6.22
N LEU A 225 -23.19 9.58 5.18
CA LEU A 225 -24.65 9.71 5.17
C LEU A 225 -25.33 8.61 6.02
N LEU A 226 -24.65 7.49 6.27
CA LEU A 226 -25.20 6.34 6.99
C LEU A 226 -25.39 6.60 8.49
N ASN A 227 -24.83 7.68 9.04
CA ASN A 227 -25.02 8.08 10.44
C ASN A 227 -26.49 8.39 10.79
N ALA A 228 -27.35 8.61 9.79
CA ALA A 228 -28.80 8.82 9.96
C ALA A 228 -29.63 7.54 9.68
N ALA A 229 -28.99 6.39 9.45
CA ALA A 229 -29.66 5.12 9.15
C ALA A 229 -30.17 4.42 10.43
N ASP A 230 -31.36 3.83 10.36
CA ASP A 230 -31.83 2.86 11.36
C ASP A 230 -31.44 1.43 10.95
N LEU A 231 -31.45 1.17 9.64
CA LEU A 231 -31.15 -0.12 9.01
C LEU A 231 -30.34 0.09 7.73
N LEU A 232 -29.20 -0.60 7.62
CA LEU A 232 -28.38 -0.68 6.41
C LEU A 232 -28.42 -2.09 5.81
N ILE A 233 -28.64 -2.18 4.51
CA ILE A 233 -28.56 -3.41 3.73
C ILE A 233 -27.41 -3.28 2.72
N ILE A 234 -26.44 -4.20 2.76
CA ILE A 234 -25.33 -4.27 1.82
C ILE A 234 -25.50 -5.50 0.92
N ASP A 235 -25.91 -5.31 -0.33
CA ASP A 235 -25.90 -6.38 -1.34
C ASP A 235 -24.54 -6.45 -2.07
N GLU A 236 -24.13 -7.67 -2.38
CA GLU A 236 -22.79 -8.04 -2.87
C GLU A 236 -21.63 -7.42 -2.08
N ALA A 237 -21.67 -7.56 -0.75
CA ALA A 237 -20.63 -7.06 0.16
C ALA A 237 -19.20 -7.56 -0.18
N ALA A 238 -19.06 -8.71 -0.85
CA ALA A 238 -17.76 -9.23 -1.30
C ALA A 238 -17.20 -8.56 -2.59
N ALA A 239 -18.01 -7.72 -3.26
CA ALA A 239 -17.57 -6.88 -4.38
C ALA A 239 -17.20 -5.45 -3.95
N ILE A 240 -17.40 -5.10 -2.68
CA ILE A 240 -17.05 -3.79 -2.10
C ILE A 240 -15.71 -3.92 -1.35
N PRO A 241 -14.77 -2.95 -1.46
CA PRO A 241 -13.52 -2.96 -0.71
C PRO A 241 -13.73 -3.06 0.81
N LEU A 242 -12.95 -3.92 1.48
CA LEU A 242 -13.04 -4.13 2.94
C LEU A 242 -12.93 -2.84 3.78
N PRO A 243 -12.07 -1.86 3.47
CA PRO A 243 -12.03 -0.60 4.22
C PRO A 243 -13.34 0.18 4.13
N MET A 244 -14.01 0.15 2.96
CA MET A 244 -15.30 0.80 2.76
C MET A 244 -16.40 0.05 3.51
N VAL A 245 -16.44 -1.28 3.44
CA VAL A 245 -17.38 -2.09 4.26
C VAL A 245 -17.23 -1.76 5.74
N LYS A 246 -16.00 -1.65 6.26
CA LYS A 246 -15.77 -1.27 7.67
C LYS A 246 -16.22 0.15 8.00
N ALA A 247 -16.02 1.11 7.09
CA ALA A 247 -16.52 2.48 7.27
C ALA A 247 -18.06 2.56 7.26
N MET A 248 -18.75 1.56 6.68
CA MET A 248 -20.21 1.43 6.67
C MET A 248 -20.76 0.56 7.82
N LEU A 249 -19.94 0.15 8.79
CA LEU A 249 -20.40 -0.56 10.00
C LEU A 249 -20.48 0.43 11.16
N GLY A 250 -21.68 0.98 11.37
CA GLY A 250 -21.98 1.93 12.45
C GLY A 250 -22.86 1.35 13.57
N SER A 251 -23.38 2.24 14.42
CA SER A 251 -24.26 1.90 15.55
C SER A 251 -25.74 1.76 15.15
N TYR A 252 -26.00 1.00 14.10
CA TYR A 252 -27.33 0.72 13.53
C TYR A 252 -27.41 -0.75 13.11
N LEU A 253 -28.62 -1.24 12.80
CA LEU A 253 -28.77 -2.63 12.36
C LEU A 253 -28.21 -2.78 10.94
N VAL A 254 -27.42 -3.83 10.70
CA VAL A 254 -26.80 -4.07 9.39
C VAL A 254 -27.08 -5.49 8.92
N PHE A 255 -27.65 -5.61 7.71
CA PHE A 255 -27.79 -6.85 6.98
C PHE A 255 -26.82 -6.89 5.80
N MET A 256 -26.09 -7.98 5.64
CA MET A 256 -25.12 -8.14 4.54
C MET A 256 -25.39 -9.40 3.72
N ALA A 257 -25.34 -9.27 2.41
CA ALA A 257 -25.47 -10.37 1.47
C ALA A 257 -24.20 -10.53 0.62
N SER A 258 -23.72 -11.77 0.49
CA SER A 258 -22.51 -12.09 -0.27
C SER A 258 -22.68 -13.34 -1.11
N THR A 259 -22.36 -13.25 -2.40
CA THR A 259 -22.30 -14.43 -3.28
C THR A 259 -20.98 -15.17 -3.08
N ILE A 260 -21.05 -16.48 -2.79
CA ILE A 260 -19.86 -17.33 -2.51
C ILE A 260 -19.45 -18.23 -3.68
N ASN A 261 -20.40 -18.69 -4.48
CA ASN A 261 -20.19 -19.60 -5.61
C ASN A 261 -20.81 -18.95 -6.86
N GLY A 262 -19.99 -18.40 -7.77
CA GLY A 262 -20.46 -17.71 -8.96
C GLY A 262 -19.34 -17.15 -9.84
N TYR A 263 -19.66 -16.92 -11.13
CA TYR A 263 -18.70 -16.50 -12.16
C TYR A 263 -18.27 -15.03 -12.09
N GLU A 264 -18.98 -14.18 -11.34
CA GLU A 264 -18.65 -12.74 -11.20
C GLU A 264 -17.40 -12.45 -10.35
N GLY A 265 -16.78 -13.50 -9.81
CA GLY A 265 -15.46 -13.45 -9.20
C GLY A 265 -15.43 -12.79 -7.84
N THR A 266 -16.48 -12.99 -7.03
CA THR A 266 -16.49 -12.57 -5.64
C THR A 266 -15.47 -13.38 -4.84
N GLY A 267 -14.58 -12.68 -4.13
CA GLY A 267 -13.57 -13.31 -3.30
C GLY A 267 -14.20 -14.01 -2.09
N ARG A 268 -14.47 -15.31 -2.17
CA ARG A 268 -14.89 -16.12 -1.00
C ARG A 268 -13.85 -16.06 0.14
N SER A 269 -12.58 -15.84 -0.19
CA SER A 269 -11.53 -15.53 0.77
C SER A 269 -11.81 -14.23 1.55
N LEU A 270 -12.39 -13.22 0.90
CA LEU A 270 -12.79 -11.96 1.50
C LEU A 270 -14.08 -12.11 2.31
N SER A 271 -15.10 -12.81 1.81
CA SER A 271 -16.33 -13.03 2.58
C SER A 271 -16.05 -13.86 3.83
N LEU A 272 -15.27 -14.94 3.75
CA LEU A 272 -14.85 -15.71 4.93
C LEU A 272 -13.95 -14.90 5.86
N LYS A 273 -13.01 -14.07 5.37
CA LYS A 273 -12.21 -13.18 6.21
C LYS A 273 -13.07 -12.15 6.93
N LEU A 274 -13.94 -11.45 6.21
CA LEU A 274 -14.90 -10.48 6.75
C LEU A 274 -15.77 -11.12 7.82
N LEU A 275 -16.41 -12.25 7.52
CA LEU A 275 -17.27 -12.97 8.46
C LEU A 275 -16.50 -13.46 9.68
N SER A 276 -15.31 -14.05 9.49
CA SER A 276 -14.46 -14.49 10.61
C SER A 276 -13.94 -13.32 11.45
N GLN A 277 -13.77 -12.14 10.85
CA GLN A 277 -13.41 -10.92 11.58
C GLN A 277 -14.62 -10.40 12.37
N LEU A 278 -15.81 -10.33 11.77
CA LEU A 278 -17.03 -9.89 12.46
C LEU A 278 -17.44 -10.84 13.61
N GLN A 279 -17.20 -12.14 13.43
CA GLN A 279 -17.39 -13.13 14.49
C GLN A 279 -16.40 -12.95 15.66
N LYS A 280 -15.16 -12.53 15.39
CA LYS A 280 -14.16 -12.26 16.42
C LYS A 280 -14.36 -10.90 17.11
N ASP A 281 -14.60 -9.86 16.32
CA ASP A 281 -14.63 -8.48 16.78
C ASP A 281 -15.98 -8.16 17.46
N ASN A 282 -17.10 -8.70 16.95
CA ASN A 282 -18.46 -8.35 17.37
C ASN A 282 -19.30 -9.54 17.89
N ALA A 283 -18.72 -10.73 18.06
CA ALA A 283 -19.44 -11.96 18.43
C ALA A 283 -20.65 -12.29 17.52
N ALA A 284 -20.52 -12.01 16.22
CA ALA A 284 -21.59 -12.16 15.24
C ALA A 284 -22.13 -13.61 15.12
N PRO A 285 -23.44 -13.80 14.87
CA PRO A 285 -24.01 -15.11 14.60
C PRO A 285 -23.38 -15.76 13.34
N PRO A 286 -23.47 -17.09 13.19
CA PRO A 286 -23.05 -17.75 11.95
C PRO A 286 -23.89 -17.24 10.76
N PRO A 287 -23.28 -17.10 9.56
CA PRO A 287 -23.99 -16.63 8.38
C PRO A 287 -25.10 -17.60 7.99
N ILE A 288 -26.26 -17.04 7.64
CA ILE A 288 -27.37 -17.76 7.00
C ILE A 288 -26.88 -18.24 5.63
N LYS A 289 -27.23 -19.47 5.25
CA LYS A 289 -26.88 -20.06 3.95
C LYS A 289 -28.14 -20.31 3.12
N LEU A 290 -28.07 -20.01 1.83
CA LEU A 290 -29.04 -20.47 0.83
C LEU A 290 -28.34 -21.47 -0.08
N GLU A 291 -28.74 -22.74 0.01
CA GLU A 291 -28.20 -23.85 -0.77
C GLU A 291 -29.23 -24.33 -1.82
N GLU A 292 -30.54 -24.11 -1.65
CA GLU A 292 -31.57 -24.46 -2.63
C GLU A 292 -31.69 -23.45 -3.82
N SER A 293 -31.91 -23.94 -5.04
CA SER A 293 -32.05 -23.11 -6.26
C SER A 293 -33.52 -22.80 -6.57
N ILE A 294 -33.79 -21.57 -7.00
CA ILE A 294 -35.11 -21.16 -7.51
C ILE A 294 -35.28 -21.38 -9.02
N ARG A 295 -34.25 -21.87 -9.73
CA ARG A 295 -34.25 -22.00 -11.20
C ARG A 295 -34.29 -23.45 -11.68
N TYR A 296 -33.80 -24.38 -10.88
CA TYR A 296 -33.63 -25.80 -11.21
C TYR A 296 -33.65 -26.63 -9.92
N SER A 297 -33.87 -27.93 -10.03
CA SER A 297 -33.92 -28.84 -8.89
C SER A 297 -32.58 -28.92 -8.13
N PRO A 298 -32.59 -29.17 -6.81
CA PRO A 298 -31.37 -29.49 -6.07
C PRO A 298 -30.68 -30.73 -6.69
N GLY A 299 -29.34 -30.71 -6.73
CA GLY A 299 -28.55 -31.82 -7.26
C GLY A 299 -28.57 -31.99 -8.79
N ASP A 300 -28.81 -30.93 -9.56
CA ASP A 300 -28.77 -31.00 -11.04
C ASP A 300 -27.39 -31.50 -11.53
N PRO A 301 -27.32 -32.63 -12.28
CA PRO A 301 -26.08 -33.14 -12.84
C PRO A 301 -25.34 -32.14 -13.74
N VAL A 302 -26.05 -31.25 -14.44
CA VAL A 302 -25.45 -30.23 -15.31
C VAL A 302 -24.79 -29.13 -14.48
N GLU A 303 -25.39 -28.73 -13.34
CA GLU A 303 -24.74 -27.81 -12.42
C GLU A 303 -23.50 -28.45 -11.79
N SER A 304 -23.59 -29.70 -11.32
CA SER A 304 -22.46 -30.42 -10.73
C SER A 304 -21.30 -30.59 -11.72
N TRP A 305 -21.59 -30.96 -12.97
CA TRP A 305 -20.62 -31.02 -14.06
C TRP A 305 -19.96 -29.66 -14.31
N LEU A 306 -20.73 -28.58 -14.45
CA LEU A 306 -20.21 -27.23 -14.73
C LEU A 306 -19.35 -26.70 -13.57
N THR A 307 -19.78 -26.97 -12.33
CA THR A 307 -19.11 -26.54 -11.09
C THR A 307 -17.78 -27.30 -10.91
N SER A 308 -17.76 -28.60 -11.24
CA SER A 308 -16.54 -29.40 -11.32
C SER A 308 -15.60 -28.92 -12.43
N LEU A 309 -16.10 -28.76 -13.67
CA LEU A 309 -15.31 -28.31 -14.82
C LEU A 309 -14.65 -26.95 -14.58
N LEU A 310 -15.40 -25.97 -14.07
CA LEU A 310 -14.87 -24.63 -13.77
C LEU A 310 -14.13 -24.56 -12.42
N CYS A 311 -13.96 -25.68 -11.72
CA CYS A 311 -13.33 -25.79 -10.41
C CYS A 311 -13.91 -24.83 -9.36
N LEU A 312 -15.24 -24.59 -9.42
CA LEU A 312 -15.97 -23.71 -8.51
C LEU A 312 -16.25 -24.39 -7.15
N ASP A 313 -16.14 -25.72 -7.08
CA ASP A 313 -16.23 -26.51 -5.83
C ASP A 313 -14.95 -26.46 -4.98
N ALA A 314 -13.86 -25.88 -5.52
CA ALA A 314 -12.52 -25.79 -4.94
C ALA A 314 -12.44 -24.87 -3.71
N THR A 315 -13.38 -24.98 -2.78
CA THR A 315 -13.70 -23.95 -1.79
C THR A 315 -13.61 -24.41 -0.33
N VAL A 316 -13.46 -25.72 -0.13
CA VAL A 316 -13.02 -26.31 1.13
C VAL A 316 -11.54 -26.61 1.00
N VAL A 317 -10.72 -25.70 1.52
CA VAL A 317 -9.31 -25.96 1.75
C VAL A 317 -9.23 -27.09 2.77
N GLN A 318 -8.88 -28.30 2.33
CA GLN A 318 -8.75 -29.45 3.22
C GLN A 318 -7.72 -29.13 4.29
N ASN A 319 -8.06 -29.34 5.57
CA ASN A 319 -7.07 -29.26 6.63
C ASN A 319 -6.07 -30.41 6.44
N LEU A 320 -4.83 -30.10 6.05
CA LEU A 320 -3.77 -31.08 5.91
C LEU A 320 -3.60 -31.82 7.25
N SER A 321 -3.54 -33.15 7.16
CA SER A 321 -3.39 -34.02 8.32
C SER A 321 -1.93 -34.16 8.74
N SER A 322 -1.00 -33.79 7.86
CA SER A 322 0.43 -33.70 8.10
C SER A 322 0.78 -32.52 9.00
N GLY A 323 1.70 -32.73 9.95
CA GLY A 323 2.37 -31.63 10.63
C GLY A 323 3.11 -30.73 9.63
N CYS A 324 3.23 -29.45 9.99
CA CYS A 324 3.83 -28.41 9.15
C CYS A 324 5.33 -28.68 8.88
N PRO A 325 5.76 -29.02 7.64
CA PRO A 325 7.15 -29.34 7.35
C PRO A 325 8.02 -28.07 7.33
N PRO A 326 9.29 -28.10 7.77
CA PRO A 326 10.14 -26.91 7.72
C PRO A 326 10.29 -26.42 6.27
N PRO A 327 10.22 -25.10 5.99
CA PRO A 327 10.28 -24.56 4.63
C PRO A 327 11.53 -24.97 3.84
N GLU A 328 12.63 -25.30 4.52
CA GLU A 328 13.87 -25.74 3.88
C GLU A 328 13.73 -27.12 3.21
N ALA A 329 12.97 -28.03 3.82
CA ALA A 329 12.68 -29.37 3.28
C ALA A 329 11.64 -29.37 2.14
N CYS A 330 11.08 -28.21 1.81
CA CYS A 330 10.09 -28.07 0.73
C CYS A 330 10.78 -27.74 -0.60
N GLU A 331 10.30 -28.39 -1.66
CA GLU A 331 10.84 -28.30 -3.02
C GLU A 331 9.80 -27.72 -3.99
N LEU A 332 10.29 -26.93 -4.95
CA LEU A 332 9.48 -26.34 -6.00
C LEU A 332 9.54 -27.25 -7.23
N TYR A 333 8.38 -27.59 -7.77
CA TYR A 333 8.22 -28.44 -8.96
C TYR A 333 7.60 -27.62 -10.10
N TYR A 334 8.00 -27.93 -11.34
CA TYR A 334 7.34 -27.43 -12.55
C TYR A 334 6.14 -28.32 -12.88
N ILE A 335 4.99 -27.70 -13.19
CA ILE A 335 3.77 -28.44 -13.56
C ILE A 335 3.66 -28.47 -15.08
N ASP A 336 3.56 -29.67 -15.64
CA ASP A 336 3.25 -29.83 -17.06
C ASP A 336 1.75 -29.56 -17.30
N ARG A 337 1.45 -28.56 -18.15
CA ARG A 337 0.08 -28.13 -18.43
C ARG A 337 -0.68 -29.11 -19.31
N ASP A 338 0.01 -29.80 -20.23
CA ASP A 338 -0.63 -30.81 -21.08
C ASP A 338 -1.05 -32.03 -20.26
N ALA A 339 -0.26 -32.42 -19.25
CA ALA A 339 -0.66 -33.41 -18.27
C ALA A 339 -1.77 -32.92 -17.34
N LEU A 340 -1.70 -31.68 -16.86
CA LEU A 340 -2.66 -31.10 -15.90
C LEU A 340 -4.09 -31.01 -16.47
N PHE A 341 -4.22 -30.59 -17.73
CA PHE A 341 -5.52 -30.40 -18.39
C PHE A 341 -6.01 -31.62 -19.20
N SER A 342 -5.35 -32.77 -19.08
CA SER A 342 -5.68 -34.04 -19.76
C SER A 342 -6.99 -34.72 -19.32
N TYR A 343 -7.74 -34.13 -18.38
CA TYR A 343 -8.97 -34.67 -17.79
C TYR A 343 -8.83 -36.05 -17.11
N HIS A 344 -7.62 -36.44 -16.70
CA HIS A 344 -7.42 -37.65 -15.87
C HIS A 344 -7.87 -37.42 -14.42
N ARG A 345 -8.53 -38.40 -13.77
CA ARG A 345 -9.09 -38.28 -12.40
C ARG A 345 -8.10 -37.73 -11.36
N ALA A 346 -6.84 -38.14 -11.40
CA ALA A 346 -5.81 -37.64 -10.48
C ALA A 346 -5.33 -36.22 -10.85
N ALA A 347 -5.30 -35.88 -12.14
CA ALA A 347 -4.95 -34.54 -12.62
C ALA A 347 -6.06 -33.54 -12.27
N GLU A 348 -7.33 -33.91 -12.44
CA GLU A 348 -8.48 -33.11 -11.98
C GLU A 348 -8.43 -32.87 -10.47
N ALA A 349 -8.21 -33.90 -9.65
CA ALA A 349 -8.09 -33.71 -8.19
C ALA A 349 -6.92 -32.78 -7.80
N PHE A 350 -5.81 -32.81 -8.57
CA PHE A 350 -4.68 -31.90 -8.38
C PHE A 350 -4.99 -30.47 -8.86
N LEU A 351 -5.68 -30.32 -10.00
CA LEU A 351 -6.14 -29.05 -10.54
C LEU A 351 -7.15 -28.36 -9.60
N GLN A 352 -8.10 -29.10 -9.04
CA GLN A 352 -9.02 -28.60 -8.01
C GLN A 352 -8.25 -28.06 -6.80
N ARG A 353 -7.19 -28.75 -6.34
CA ARG A 353 -6.33 -28.25 -5.24
C ARG A 353 -5.56 -26.98 -5.62
N ILE A 354 -5.01 -26.90 -6.84
CA ILE A 354 -4.35 -25.70 -7.36
C ILE A 354 -5.32 -24.52 -7.38
N VAL A 355 -6.48 -24.69 -8.03
CA VAL A 355 -7.50 -23.64 -8.15
C VAL A 355 -8.01 -23.25 -6.76
N SER A 356 -8.17 -24.19 -5.83
CA SER A 356 -8.58 -23.89 -4.46
C SER A 356 -7.64 -22.93 -3.76
N ILE A 357 -6.33 -23.22 -3.82
CA ILE A 357 -5.31 -22.37 -3.21
C ILE A 357 -5.29 -21.00 -3.89
N CYS A 358 -5.35 -20.94 -5.22
CA CYS A 358 -5.46 -19.70 -5.98
C CYS A 358 -6.70 -18.87 -5.64
N VAL A 359 -7.88 -19.49 -5.51
CA VAL A 359 -9.13 -18.79 -5.16
C VAL A 359 -9.07 -18.30 -3.71
N SER A 360 -8.46 -19.07 -2.81
CA SER A 360 -8.34 -18.73 -1.39
C SER A 360 -7.37 -17.57 -1.08
N SER A 361 -6.38 -17.32 -1.95
CA SER A 361 -5.38 -16.25 -1.72
C SER A 361 -5.70 -14.94 -2.43
N HIS A 362 -6.52 -14.94 -3.49
CA HIS A 362 -6.84 -13.74 -4.27
C HIS A 362 -8.18 -13.10 -3.88
N TYR A 363 -8.25 -11.77 -4.04
CA TYR A 363 -9.43 -10.95 -3.77
C TYR A 363 -10.54 -11.13 -4.81
N LYS A 364 -10.17 -11.38 -6.07
CA LYS A 364 -11.06 -11.65 -7.20
C LYS A 364 -10.41 -12.68 -8.11
N ASN A 365 -11.22 -13.61 -8.61
CA ASN A 365 -10.82 -14.64 -9.57
C ASN A 365 -11.91 -14.73 -10.63
N SER A 366 -11.56 -14.76 -11.91
CA SER A 366 -12.53 -15.06 -12.97
C SER A 366 -12.43 -16.54 -13.36
N PRO A 367 -13.52 -17.22 -13.75
CA PRO A 367 -13.41 -18.51 -14.44
C PRO A 367 -12.49 -18.44 -15.68
N ASN A 368 -12.39 -17.27 -16.32
CA ASN A 368 -11.48 -17.01 -17.43
C ASN A 368 -9.99 -17.10 -17.03
N ASP A 369 -9.66 -17.03 -15.73
CA ASP A 369 -8.30 -17.26 -15.24
C ASP A 369 -7.88 -18.72 -15.47
N LEU A 370 -8.82 -19.68 -15.42
CA LEU A 370 -8.57 -21.09 -15.69
C LEU A 370 -8.20 -21.31 -17.16
N GLN A 371 -8.92 -20.66 -18.07
CA GLN A 371 -8.61 -20.67 -19.51
C GLN A 371 -7.27 -19.97 -19.81
N MET A 372 -6.95 -18.88 -19.10
CA MET A 372 -5.63 -18.24 -19.20
C MET A 372 -4.51 -19.16 -18.71
N MET A 373 -4.72 -19.93 -17.62
CA MET A 373 -3.74 -20.90 -17.12
C MET A 373 -3.52 -22.09 -18.07
N SER A 374 -4.54 -22.50 -18.83
CA SER A 374 -4.45 -23.63 -19.75
C SER A 374 -3.86 -23.23 -21.12
N ASP A 375 -4.38 -22.17 -21.73
CA ASP A 375 -4.21 -21.95 -23.18
C ASP A 375 -3.08 -20.97 -23.52
N ALA A 376 -2.80 -20.00 -22.64
CA ALA A 376 -1.87 -18.92 -22.92
C ALA A 376 -0.41 -19.41 -22.94
N PRO A 377 0.32 -19.35 -24.08
CA PRO A 377 1.57 -20.09 -24.24
C PRO A 377 2.67 -19.65 -23.28
N ALA A 378 2.82 -18.34 -23.06
CA ALA A 378 3.83 -17.74 -22.19
C ALA A 378 3.68 -18.04 -20.69
N HIS A 379 2.59 -18.67 -20.26
CA HIS A 379 2.35 -18.95 -18.84
C HIS A 379 3.01 -20.25 -18.36
N HIS A 380 3.66 -20.19 -17.21
CA HIS A 380 4.20 -21.36 -16.51
C HIS A 380 3.62 -21.49 -15.10
N LEU A 381 3.43 -22.73 -14.66
CA LEU A 381 2.90 -23.07 -13.34
C LEU A 381 3.96 -23.82 -12.54
N PHE A 382 4.19 -23.36 -11.31
CA PHE A 382 5.08 -24.01 -10.35
C PHE A 382 4.33 -24.26 -9.05
N CYS A 383 4.60 -25.38 -8.38
CA CYS A 383 4.04 -25.69 -7.05
C CYS A 383 5.14 -26.04 -6.05
N LEU A 384 5.07 -25.46 -4.86
CA LEU A 384 5.88 -25.86 -3.71
C LEU A 384 5.16 -27.01 -3.00
N LEU A 385 5.81 -28.16 -2.92
CA LEU A 385 5.29 -29.36 -2.29
C LEU A 385 6.02 -29.62 -0.96
N GLY A 386 5.30 -30.23 -0.02
CA GLY A 386 5.92 -30.85 1.15
C GLY A 386 6.75 -32.09 0.77
N PRO A 387 7.60 -32.60 1.67
CA PRO A 387 8.37 -33.83 1.42
C PRO A 387 7.43 -35.01 1.16
N ILE A 388 7.70 -35.77 0.09
CA ILE A 388 6.82 -36.83 -0.41
C ILE A 388 7.02 -38.12 0.42
N THR A 389 6.32 -38.22 1.55
CA THR A 389 6.44 -39.35 2.50
C THR A 389 5.82 -40.65 1.98
N LYS A 390 4.81 -40.59 1.10
CA LYS A 390 4.12 -41.74 0.52
C LYS A 390 3.92 -41.55 -0.98
N LYS A 391 4.30 -42.53 -1.79
CA LYS A 391 4.17 -42.49 -3.27
C LYS A 391 2.72 -42.57 -3.76
N ASP A 392 1.81 -43.07 -2.94
CA ASP A 392 0.42 -43.41 -3.31
C ASP A 392 -0.61 -42.32 -2.95
N GLN A 393 -0.16 -41.20 -2.36
CA GLN A 393 -1.03 -40.07 -2.01
C GLN A 393 -0.69 -38.83 -2.84
N LEU A 394 -1.72 -38.11 -3.30
CA LEU A 394 -1.55 -36.82 -3.97
C LEU A 394 -0.80 -35.84 -3.06
N PRO A 395 0.35 -35.29 -3.49
CA PRO A 395 1.19 -34.46 -2.63
C PRO A 395 0.45 -33.20 -2.17
N GLU A 396 0.83 -32.72 -0.99
CA GLU A 396 0.25 -31.54 -0.38
C GLU A 396 0.86 -30.28 -0.99
N ILE A 397 0.01 -29.46 -1.60
CA ILE A 397 0.40 -28.21 -2.27
C ILE A 397 0.40 -27.09 -1.23
N LEU A 398 1.56 -26.50 -0.97
CA LEU A 398 1.73 -25.42 0.02
C LEU A 398 1.66 -24.03 -0.63
N VAL A 399 2.25 -23.90 -1.83
CA VAL A 399 2.28 -22.65 -2.61
C VAL A 399 2.12 -22.97 -4.09
N VAL A 400 1.37 -22.14 -4.81
CA VAL A 400 1.33 -22.13 -6.28
C VAL A 400 1.91 -20.79 -6.77
N ILE A 401 2.75 -20.81 -7.80
CA ILE A 401 3.23 -19.62 -8.51
C ILE A 401 2.83 -19.74 -9.98
N GLN A 402 2.16 -18.72 -10.50
CA GLN A 402 1.90 -18.52 -11.92
C GLN A 402 2.84 -17.43 -12.44
N VAL A 403 3.67 -17.80 -13.41
CA VAL A 403 4.57 -16.90 -14.14
C VAL A 403 4.04 -16.70 -15.55
N CYS A 404 4.29 -15.54 -16.15
CA CYS A 404 4.11 -15.25 -17.57
C CYS A 404 5.44 -14.70 -18.11
N LEU A 405 5.95 -15.23 -19.22
CA LEU A 405 7.09 -14.67 -19.92
C LEU A 405 6.63 -13.42 -20.71
N GLU A 406 7.36 -12.32 -20.59
CA GLU A 406 7.06 -11.03 -21.23
C GLU A 406 8.34 -10.40 -21.82
N GLY A 407 8.18 -9.59 -22.87
CA GLY A 407 9.30 -8.89 -23.51
C GLY A 407 9.74 -9.52 -24.84
N GLN A 408 11.00 -9.26 -25.23
CA GLN A 408 11.51 -9.51 -26.60
C GLN A 408 10.64 -8.85 -27.71
N ILE A 409 10.07 -7.68 -27.40
CA ILE A 409 9.16 -6.92 -28.26
C ILE A 409 9.94 -6.33 -29.45
N SER A 410 9.36 -6.39 -30.66
CA SER A 410 10.05 -5.91 -31.86
C SER A 410 10.17 -4.39 -31.88
N THR A 411 11.25 -3.89 -32.48
CA THR A 411 11.48 -2.43 -32.62
C THR A 411 10.36 -1.75 -33.41
N GLN A 412 9.73 -2.45 -34.35
CA GLN A 412 8.59 -1.96 -35.12
C GLN A 412 7.33 -1.83 -34.25
N ALA A 413 7.05 -2.81 -33.38
CA ALA A 413 5.93 -2.75 -32.44
C ALA A 413 6.09 -1.61 -31.42
N ILE A 414 7.30 -1.41 -30.87
CA ILE A 414 7.63 -0.30 -29.96
C ILE A 414 7.37 1.05 -30.65
N GLN A 415 7.86 1.23 -31.88
CA GLN A 415 7.65 2.46 -32.65
C GLN A 415 6.17 2.72 -32.95
N ASN A 416 5.43 1.68 -33.37
CA ASN A 416 3.99 1.78 -33.65
C ASN A 416 3.19 2.13 -32.39
N SER A 417 3.50 1.52 -31.23
CA SER A 417 2.85 1.84 -29.96
C SER A 417 3.12 3.26 -29.51
N LEU A 418 4.38 3.73 -29.60
CA LEU A 418 4.76 5.09 -29.21
C LEU A 418 4.15 6.15 -30.15
N ALA A 419 4.03 5.85 -31.45
CA ALA A 419 3.50 6.79 -32.45
C ALA A 419 1.97 6.81 -32.53
N ARG A 420 1.28 5.69 -32.28
CA ARG A 420 -0.19 5.55 -32.45
C ARG A 420 -0.95 5.31 -31.14
N GLY A 421 -0.27 5.17 -30.00
CA GLY A 421 -0.88 4.79 -28.72
C GLY A 421 -1.46 3.37 -28.68
N MET A 422 -1.22 2.56 -29.72
CA MET A 422 -1.76 1.20 -29.83
C MET A 422 -0.93 0.23 -28.99
N LYS A 423 -1.45 -0.16 -27.83
CA LYS A 423 -0.86 -1.22 -27.00
C LYS A 423 -1.23 -2.58 -27.58
N GLY A 424 -0.23 -3.47 -27.72
CA GLY A 424 -0.51 -4.89 -27.96
C GLY A 424 -1.30 -5.47 -26.78
N ALA A 425 -2.13 -6.48 -27.05
CA ALA A 425 -2.64 -7.30 -25.95
C ALA A 425 -1.53 -8.26 -25.50
N GLY A 426 -1.32 -8.39 -24.19
CA GLY A 426 -0.13 -9.06 -23.63
C GLY A 426 0.85 -8.06 -23.00
N ASP A 427 1.99 -8.58 -22.52
CA ASP A 427 3.19 -7.82 -22.13
C ASP A 427 2.96 -6.59 -21.22
N LEU A 428 2.34 -6.80 -20.06
CA LEU A 428 1.93 -5.70 -19.17
C LEU A 428 3.10 -4.85 -18.68
N ILE A 429 4.22 -5.46 -18.31
CA ILE A 429 5.35 -4.71 -17.73
C ILE A 429 6.10 -3.89 -18.79
N PRO A 430 6.51 -4.45 -19.94
CA PRO A 430 7.13 -3.69 -21.02
C PRO A 430 6.33 -2.45 -21.46
N TRP A 431 5.02 -2.57 -21.69
CA TRP A 431 4.21 -1.43 -22.14
C TRP A 431 4.12 -0.31 -21.09
N ASN A 432 3.91 -0.65 -19.81
CA ASN A 432 3.85 0.37 -18.75
C ASN A 432 5.20 1.05 -18.53
N VAL A 433 6.32 0.33 -18.61
CA VAL A 433 7.66 0.94 -18.47
C VAL A 433 7.96 1.85 -19.67
N THR A 434 7.64 1.42 -20.90
CA THR A 434 7.79 2.23 -22.13
C THR A 434 7.01 3.54 -22.03
N GLU A 435 5.74 3.48 -21.64
CA GLU A 435 4.85 4.63 -21.51
C GLU A 435 5.29 5.58 -20.39
N GLN A 436 5.77 5.04 -19.27
CA GLN A 436 6.12 5.82 -18.09
C GLN A 436 7.52 6.45 -18.17
N TYR A 437 8.48 5.81 -18.83
CA TYR A 437 9.89 6.24 -18.90
C TYR A 437 10.33 6.71 -20.29
N GLY A 438 9.58 6.37 -21.36
CA GLY A 438 9.98 6.64 -22.74
C GLY A 438 11.10 5.72 -23.27
N ASP A 439 11.46 4.69 -22.50
CA ASP A 439 12.57 3.79 -22.79
C ASP A 439 12.23 2.80 -23.91
N ARG A 440 13.15 2.64 -24.87
CA ARG A 440 13.04 1.77 -26.05
C ARG A 440 13.86 0.49 -25.95
N GLU A 441 14.77 0.40 -24.98
CA GLU A 441 15.64 -0.75 -24.79
C GLU A 441 15.00 -1.75 -23.83
N PHE A 442 14.34 -1.29 -22.76
CA PHE A 442 13.67 -2.15 -21.79
C PHE A 442 12.70 -3.19 -22.40
N PRO A 443 11.85 -2.87 -23.42
CA PRO A 443 10.92 -3.85 -24.00
C PRO A 443 11.60 -4.98 -24.78
N LYS A 444 12.87 -4.80 -25.18
CA LYS A 444 13.67 -5.83 -25.85
C LYS A 444 14.20 -6.88 -24.88
N LEU A 445 14.37 -6.51 -23.60
CA LEU A 445 14.80 -7.43 -22.54
C LEU A 445 13.78 -8.57 -22.38
N SER A 446 14.26 -9.74 -21.97
CA SER A 446 13.38 -10.85 -21.62
C SER A 446 13.08 -10.85 -20.13
N GLY A 447 11.81 -11.01 -19.74
CA GLY A 447 11.42 -11.00 -18.35
C GLY A 447 10.32 -12.00 -18.00
N ALA A 448 10.19 -12.28 -16.71
CA ALA A 448 9.11 -13.09 -16.15
C ALA A 448 8.23 -12.25 -15.23
N ARG A 449 6.96 -12.03 -15.59
CA ARG A 449 5.97 -11.49 -14.67
C ARG A 449 5.40 -12.61 -13.79
N ILE A 450 5.60 -12.53 -12.48
CA ILE A 450 4.81 -13.30 -11.52
C ILE A 450 3.40 -12.70 -11.52
N VAL A 451 2.49 -13.38 -12.21
CA VAL A 451 1.06 -13.03 -12.31
C VAL A 451 0.35 -13.38 -11.00
N ARG A 452 0.73 -14.51 -10.38
CA ARG A 452 0.06 -15.02 -9.19
C ARG A 452 1.05 -15.71 -8.25
N ILE A 453 0.91 -15.45 -6.95
CA ILE A 453 1.52 -16.26 -5.89
C ILE A 453 0.47 -16.55 -4.83
N ALA A 454 0.13 -17.83 -4.70
CA ALA A 454 -0.96 -18.30 -3.86
C ALA A 454 -0.39 -19.19 -2.76
N THR A 455 -0.45 -18.71 -1.52
CA THR A 455 -0.04 -19.48 -0.33
C THR A 455 -1.28 -19.99 0.39
N HIS A 456 -1.28 -21.28 0.72
CA HIS A 456 -2.36 -21.94 1.44
C HIS A 456 -2.73 -21.18 2.73
N PRO A 457 -4.02 -20.84 2.99
CA PRO A 457 -4.43 -19.93 4.07
C PRO A 457 -3.87 -20.27 5.45
N ASN A 458 -3.93 -21.53 5.85
CA ASN A 458 -3.46 -22.00 7.17
C ASN A 458 -1.93 -21.89 7.37
N TYR A 459 -1.15 -21.71 6.29
CA TYR A 459 0.31 -21.64 6.30
C TYR A 459 0.86 -20.25 5.94
N GLN A 460 -0.02 -19.25 5.92
CA GLN A 460 0.39 -17.86 5.75
C GLN A 460 1.32 -17.43 6.89
N ARG A 461 2.21 -16.47 6.61
CA ARG A 461 3.25 -15.96 7.54
C ARG A 461 4.35 -16.96 7.96
N MET A 462 4.25 -18.26 7.64
CA MET A 462 5.28 -19.28 7.95
C MET A 462 6.48 -19.29 6.98
N GLY A 463 6.47 -18.46 5.93
CA GLY A 463 7.63 -18.22 5.07
C GLY A 463 7.70 -19.05 3.77
N TYR A 464 6.78 -19.99 3.52
CA TYR A 464 6.77 -20.81 2.30
C TYR A 464 6.79 -20.01 0.99
N GLY A 465 6.06 -18.89 0.91
CA GLY A 465 6.10 -18.00 -0.25
C GLY A 465 7.50 -17.41 -0.53
N LYS A 466 8.31 -17.18 0.53
CA LYS A 466 9.71 -16.75 0.37
C LYS A 466 10.60 -17.91 -0.11
N ARG A 467 10.39 -19.14 0.39
CA ARG A 467 11.10 -20.34 -0.09
C ARG A 467 10.86 -20.55 -1.59
N ALA A 468 9.60 -20.54 -2.00
CA ALA A 468 9.21 -20.73 -3.39
C ALA A 468 9.81 -19.66 -4.32
N LEU A 469 9.78 -18.38 -3.94
CA LEU A 469 10.46 -17.32 -4.69
C LEU A 469 11.99 -17.45 -4.72
N LYS A 470 12.62 -17.91 -3.62
CA LYS A 470 14.07 -18.17 -3.59
C LYS A 470 14.48 -19.29 -4.54
N GLN A 471 13.69 -20.37 -4.61
CA GLN A 471 13.90 -21.46 -5.58
C GLN A 471 13.63 -21.02 -7.02
N LEU A 472 12.54 -20.27 -7.26
CA LEU A 472 12.21 -19.72 -8.58
C LEU A 472 13.32 -18.78 -9.11
N LYS A 473 13.88 -17.92 -8.25
CA LYS A 473 15.03 -17.07 -8.61
C LYS A 473 16.26 -17.91 -8.92
N ALA A 474 16.60 -18.87 -8.05
CA ALA A 474 17.75 -19.76 -8.30
C ALA A 474 17.62 -20.59 -9.59
N TYR A 475 16.39 -20.92 -10.00
CA TYR A 475 16.10 -21.59 -11.27
C TYR A 475 16.43 -20.69 -12.46
N TYR A 476 15.86 -19.48 -12.54
CA TYR A 476 16.14 -18.55 -13.63
C TYR A 476 17.55 -17.91 -13.57
N GLU A 477 18.23 -17.93 -12.43
CA GLU A 477 19.66 -17.60 -12.27
C GLU A 477 20.60 -18.74 -12.74
N GLY A 478 20.09 -19.89 -13.20
CA GLY A 478 20.90 -21.01 -13.69
C GLY A 478 21.68 -21.76 -12.60
N LYS A 479 21.29 -21.65 -11.32
CA LYS A 479 22.01 -22.28 -10.18
C LYS A 479 21.73 -23.76 -10.00
N PHE A 480 20.77 -24.32 -10.72
CA PHE A 480 20.54 -25.75 -10.77
C PHE A 480 21.33 -26.32 -11.95
N LEU A 481 22.33 -27.14 -11.65
CA LEU A 481 23.02 -27.94 -12.67
C LEU A 481 22.00 -28.91 -13.29
N THR A 482 21.74 -28.77 -14.58
CA THR A 482 20.97 -29.75 -15.35
C THR A 482 21.74 -31.07 -15.43
N LEU A 483 21.04 -32.19 -15.21
CA LEU A 483 21.60 -33.54 -15.35
C LEU A 483 21.56 -34.04 -16.81
N SER A 484 21.70 -33.13 -17.78
CA SER A 484 21.79 -33.43 -19.20
C SER A 484 23.26 -33.58 -19.60
N ASP A 485 23.65 -34.79 -19.98
CA ASP A 485 25.04 -35.21 -20.18
C ASP A 485 25.83 -34.42 -21.23
N ASP A 486 27.15 -34.53 -21.08
CA ASP A 486 28.19 -34.21 -22.07
C ASP A 486 28.09 -35.14 -23.29
N ASN A 487 27.09 -34.94 -24.14
CA ASN A 487 27.02 -35.50 -25.48
C ASN A 487 26.50 -34.43 -26.45
N GLY A 488 27.27 -34.17 -27.51
CA GLY A 488 27.15 -32.96 -28.32
C GLY A 488 25.95 -32.91 -29.26
N HIS A 489 25.74 -31.69 -29.77
CA HIS A 489 24.98 -31.31 -30.97
C HIS A 489 24.52 -32.45 -31.91
N ALA A 490 23.37 -33.05 -31.60
CA ALA A 490 22.35 -33.57 -32.52
C ALA A 490 21.33 -34.40 -31.71
N MET A 491 20.11 -33.86 -31.51
CA MET A 491 18.83 -34.56 -31.18
C MET A 491 17.70 -33.61 -30.72
N ASP A 492 17.83 -32.28 -30.84
CA ASP A 492 16.73 -31.34 -30.52
C ASP A 492 15.70 -31.12 -31.65
N ASP A 493 15.95 -31.65 -32.87
CA ASP A 493 15.03 -31.50 -34.00
C ASP A 493 13.82 -32.48 -33.96
N GLU A 494 13.87 -33.56 -33.17
CA GLU A 494 12.72 -34.48 -33.01
C GLU A 494 11.72 -34.04 -31.93
N ALA A 495 12.12 -33.17 -31.00
CA ALA A 495 11.22 -32.65 -29.97
C ALA A 495 10.25 -31.57 -30.50
N ASN A 496 10.61 -30.88 -31.59
CA ASN A 496 9.87 -29.73 -32.11
C ASN A 496 8.80 -30.10 -33.17
N ASN A 497 8.79 -31.34 -33.66
CA ASN A 497 7.69 -31.92 -34.43
C ASN A 497 6.71 -32.74 -33.57
N GLY A 498 6.84 -32.65 -32.23
CA GLY A 498 6.04 -33.36 -31.23
C GLY A 498 4.75 -32.67 -30.78
N ASN A 499 4.20 -31.73 -31.55
CA ASN A 499 2.80 -31.31 -31.36
C ASN A 499 1.91 -32.51 -31.73
N GLY A 500 1.57 -33.33 -30.74
CA GLY A 500 0.93 -34.65 -30.86
C GLY A 500 -0.52 -34.66 -31.35
N ILE A 501 -0.83 -33.86 -32.37
CA ILE A 501 -1.85 -34.16 -33.36
C ILE A 501 -1.12 -34.98 -34.43
N GLU A 502 -1.29 -36.29 -34.44
CA GLU A 502 -1.05 -37.04 -35.68
C GLU A 502 -2.00 -36.46 -36.73
N THR A 503 -1.44 -35.81 -37.75
CA THR A 503 -2.15 -35.55 -39.01
C THR A 503 -2.34 -36.89 -39.72
N ILE A 504 -3.30 -37.66 -39.21
CA ILE A 504 -3.92 -38.76 -39.94
C ILE A 504 -4.72 -38.09 -41.07
N ASP A 505 -4.57 -38.57 -42.30
CA ASP A 505 -5.20 -37.98 -43.48
C ASP A 505 -6.70 -37.70 -43.26
N ASP A 506 -7.12 -36.46 -43.54
CA ASP A 506 -8.47 -35.94 -43.28
C ASP A 506 -9.59 -36.60 -44.12
N GLU A 507 -9.28 -37.62 -44.94
CA GLU A 507 -10.16 -38.17 -45.98
C GLU A 507 -11.00 -39.41 -45.54
N GLU A 508 -10.68 -40.08 -44.42
CA GLU A 508 -11.39 -41.32 -43.99
C GLU A 508 -11.79 -41.38 -42.50
N VAL A 509 -12.39 -40.32 -41.93
CA VAL A 509 -12.96 -40.38 -40.56
C VAL A 509 -14.43 -39.99 -40.51
N ASP A 510 -15.30 -41.01 -40.50
CA ASP A 510 -16.74 -40.92 -40.35
C ASP A 510 -17.13 -40.60 -38.89
N LEU A 511 -17.89 -39.52 -38.65
CA LEU A 511 -18.29 -39.02 -37.32
C LEU A 511 -18.93 -40.10 -36.43
N LEU A 512 -19.59 -41.09 -37.02
CA LEU A 512 -20.23 -42.20 -36.29
C LEU A 512 -19.24 -43.20 -35.68
N LYS A 513 -17.95 -43.12 -36.03
CA LYS A 513 -16.88 -44.03 -35.57
C LYS A 513 -15.83 -43.34 -34.69
N GLU A 514 -15.91 -42.02 -34.49
CA GLU A 514 -14.95 -41.27 -33.67
C GLU A 514 -15.14 -41.56 -32.17
N VAL A 515 -14.29 -42.41 -31.60
CA VAL A 515 -14.19 -42.59 -30.14
C VAL A 515 -13.14 -41.64 -29.57
N ILE A 516 -13.61 -40.66 -28.80
CA ILE A 516 -12.74 -39.73 -28.07
C ILE A 516 -12.12 -40.45 -26.87
N ALA A 517 -10.79 -40.49 -26.81
CA ALA A 517 -10.03 -41.10 -25.73
C ALA A 517 -8.90 -40.17 -25.23
N PRO A 518 -8.50 -40.25 -23.95
CA PRO A 518 -7.33 -39.54 -23.44
C PRO A 518 -6.04 -39.91 -24.21
N ARG A 519 -5.08 -38.97 -24.28
CA ARG A 519 -3.82 -39.15 -25.01
C ARG A 519 -3.06 -40.41 -24.53
N LYS A 520 -2.63 -41.27 -25.46
CA LYS A 520 -1.96 -42.56 -25.17
C LYS A 520 -0.60 -42.42 -24.44
N LYS A 521 0.09 -41.28 -24.62
CA LYS A 521 1.32 -40.91 -23.90
C LYS A 521 1.08 -39.56 -23.22
N ILE A 522 0.89 -39.56 -21.90
CA ILE A 522 0.78 -38.33 -21.10
C ILE A 522 2.14 -38.06 -20.47
N PRO A 523 2.72 -36.84 -20.58
CA PRO A 523 3.96 -36.51 -19.90
C PRO A 523 3.78 -36.53 -18.37
N THR A 524 4.88 -36.58 -17.62
CA THR A 524 4.83 -36.51 -16.15
C THR A 524 4.25 -35.18 -15.69
N LEU A 525 3.22 -35.23 -14.84
CA LEU A 525 2.51 -34.05 -14.32
C LEU A 525 3.43 -33.08 -13.56
N LEU A 526 4.40 -33.63 -12.85
CA LEU A 526 5.40 -32.89 -12.07
C LEU A 526 6.78 -33.20 -12.63
N LYS A 527 7.53 -32.16 -12.97
CA LYS A 527 8.93 -32.20 -13.39
C LYS A 527 9.79 -31.49 -12.35
N ARG A 528 10.96 -32.04 -12.03
CA ARG A 528 11.92 -31.38 -11.12
C ARG A 528 12.59 -30.21 -11.84
N LEU A 529 12.99 -29.19 -11.09
CA LEU A 529 13.70 -28.04 -11.66
C LEU A 529 15.08 -28.39 -12.25
N THR A 530 15.63 -29.55 -11.91
CA THR A 530 16.88 -30.09 -12.48
C THR A 530 16.69 -30.82 -13.81
N GLU A 531 15.44 -31.13 -14.19
CA GLU A 531 15.08 -31.86 -15.42
C GLU A 531 14.70 -30.92 -16.57
N ARG A 532 14.61 -29.60 -16.32
CA ARG A 532 14.19 -28.58 -17.29
C ARG A 532 15.22 -27.46 -17.36
N THR A 533 15.62 -27.08 -18.56
CA THR A 533 16.42 -25.87 -18.80
C THR A 533 15.54 -24.61 -18.64
N PRO A 534 15.99 -23.59 -17.89
CA PRO A 534 15.30 -22.31 -17.81
C PRO A 534 15.50 -21.48 -19.08
N GLU A 535 14.48 -20.72 -19.45
CA GLU A 535 14.60 -19.65 -20.44
C GLU A 535 15.56 -18.54 -19.93
N PRO A 536 16.39 -17.94 -20.80
CA PRO A 536 17.27 -16.84 -20.40
C PRO A 536 16.47 -15.57 -20.12
N LEU A 537 16.54 -15.08 -18.88
CA LEU A 537 15.78 -13.92 -18.41
C LEU A 537 16.70 -12.84 -17.81
N ASP A 538 16.37 -11.58 -18.06
CA ASP A 538 17.06 -10.40 -17.53
C ASP A 538 16.38 -9.84 -16.26
N TYR A 539 15.07 -10.08 -16.08
CA TYR A 539 14.33 -9.63 -14.88
C TYR A 539 13.13 -10.51 -14.49
N ILE A 540 12.79 -10.50 -13.19
CA ILE A 540 11.48 -10.94 -12.68
C ILE A 540 10.67 -9.72 -12.24
N GLY A 541 9.47 -9.57 -12.75
CA GLY A 541 8.50 -8.56 -12.34
C GLY A 541 7.32 -9.11 -11.56
N THR A 542 6.56 -8.24 -10.92
CA THR A 542 5.24 -8.54 -10.35
C THR A 542 4.35 -7.31 -10.46
N SER A 543 3.03 -7.51 -10.56
CA SER A 543 2.02 -6.45 -10.55
C SER A 543 0.89 -6.83 -9.60
N PHE A 544 0.62 -5.99 -8.60
CA PHE A 544 -0.36 -6.28 -7.53
C PHE A 544 -1.00 -5.01 -6.96
N GLY A 545 -2.15 -5.14 -6.31
CA GLY A 545 -2.78 -4.05 -5.56
C GLY A 545 -1.99 -3.70 -4.30
N LEU A 546 -1.64 -2.42 -4.13
CA LEU A 546 -0.69 -1.98 -3.12
C LEU A 546 -1.24 -2.11 -1.70
N THR A 547 -0.81 -3.16 -0.98
CA THR A 547 -1.03 -3.31 0.46
C THR A 547 0.28 -3.34 1.24
N GLY A 548 0.24 -2.92 2.51
CA GLY A 548 1.43 -2.89 3.37
C GLY A 548 2.03 -4.29 3.63
N GLU A 549 1.21 -5.34 3.65
CA GLU A 549 1.69 -6.72 3.80
C GLU A 549 2.42 -7.21 2.55
N LEU A 550 1.84 -7.02 1.35
CA LEU A 550 2.45 -7.43 0.08
C LEU A 550 3.70 -6.62 -0.23
N LEU A 551 3.69 -5.29 -0.01
CA LEU A 551 4.87 -4.44 -0.19
C LEU A 551 6.04 -4.91 0.69
N ARG A 552 5.77 -5.25 1.96
CA ARG A 552 6.79 -5.80 2.87
C ARG A 552 7.30 -7.16 2.42
N PHE A 553 6.41 -8.02 1.92
CA PHE A 553 6.78 -9.33 1.36
C PHE A 553 7.73 -9.19 0.17
N TRP A 554 7.37 -8.42 -0.86
CA TRP A 554 8.18 -8.25 -2.06
C TRP A 554 9.52 -7.56 -1.78
N LYS A 555 9.54 -6.50 -0.95
CA LYS A 555 10.79 -5.86 -0.50
C LYS A 555 11.71 -6.83 0.24
N SER A 556 11.17 -7.76 1.04
CA SER A 556 11.97 -8.79 1.71
C SER A 556 12.68 -9.74 0.74
N GLN A 557 12.20 -9.83 -0.51
CA GLN A 557 12.76 -10.63 -1.59
C GLN A 557 13.58 -9.80 -2.60
N LYS A 558 14.04 -8.60 -2.18
CA LYS A 558 14.82 -7.63 -2.98
C LYS A 558 14.13 -7.08 -4.24
N PHE A 559 12.80 -7.11 -4.32
CA PHE A 559 12.08 -6.41 -5.40
C PHE A 559 12.08 -4.89 -5.17
N VAL A 560 12.06 -4.14 -6.27
CA VAL A 560 12.18 -2.69 -6.35
C VAL A 560 10.92 -2.12 -7.01
N PRO A 561 10.21 -1.14 -6.39
CA PRO A 561 9.06 -0.53 -7.02
C PRO A 561 9.49 0.40 -8.15
N VAL A 562 8.84 0.27 -9.31
CA VAL A 562 9.17 1.00 -10.54
C VAL A 562 7.96 1.79 -11.06
N TYR A 563 6.74 1.32 -10.81
CA TYR A 563 5.52 2.02 -11.19
C TYR A 563 4.42 1.86 -10.14
N LEU A 564 3.57 2.89 -10.05
CA LEU A 564 2.35 2.91 -9.22
C LEU A 564 1.25 3.68 -9.96
N SER A 565 0.09 3.06 -10.17
CA SER A 565 -1.03 3.70 -10.86
C SER A 565 -1.58 4.87 -10.06
N GLN A 566 -1.95 5.97 -10.71
CA GLN A 566 -2.63 7.08 -10.04
C GLN A 566 -4.13 6.83 -9.85
N LYS A 567 -4.76 6.11 -10.78
CA LYS A 567 -6.15 5.65 -10.63
C LYS A 567 -6.18 4.45 -9.67
N GLU A 568 -7.08 4.52 -8.69
CA GLU A 568 -7.50 3.38 -7.85
C GLU A 568 -8.27 2.37 -8.72
N ASN A 569 -8.13 1.07 -8.45
CA ASN A 569 -9.01 0.06 -9.03
C ASN A 569 -10.37 0.12 -8.34
N GLU A 570 -11.43 0.43 -9.10
CA GLU A 570 -12.82 0.59 -8.62
C GLU A 570 -13.32 -0.61 -7.78
N LEU A 571 -12.82 -1.82 -8.05
CA LEU A 571 -13.22 -3.05 -7.35
C LEU A 571 -12.48 -3.30 -6.04
N THR A 572 -11.26 -2.76 -5.85
CA THR A 572 -10.45 -3.03 -4.64
C THR A 572 -10.14 -1.78 -3.82
N GLY A 573 -10.31 -0.57 -4.38
CA GLY A 573 -9.84 0.68 -3.77
C GLY A 573 -8.30 0.77 -3.67
N GLU A 574 -7.58 -0.11 -4.36
CA GLU A 574 -6.12 -0.20 -4.31
C GLU A 574 -5.48 0.27 -5.62
N HIS A 575 -4.28 0.85 -5.53
CA HIS A 575 -3.48 1.23 -6.69
C HIS A 575 -2.62 0.05 -7.14
N SER A 576 -2.48 -0.14 -8.45
CA SER A 576 -1.61 -1.19 -9.00
C SER A 576 -0.14 -0.76 -8.91
N CYS A 577 0.68 -1.55 -8.23
CA CYS A 577 2.12 -1.36 -8.12
C CYS A 577 2.86 -2.42 -8.94
N ILE A 578 3.80 -1.99 -9.78
CA ILE A 578 4.74 -2.88 -10.46
C ILE A 578 6.09 -2.81 -9.74
N MET A 579 6.60 -3.97 -9.36
CA MET A 579 7.94 -4.12 -8.79
C MET A 579 8.78 -5.07 -9.63
N LEU A 580 10.04 -4.73 -9.86
CA LEU A 580 11.00 -5.51 -10.63
C LEU A 580 12.15 -6.01 -9.73
N CYS A 581 12.78 -7.10 -10.14
CA CYS A 581 14.05 -7.59 -9.62
C CYS A 581 14.89 -8.02 -10.83
N PRO A 582 16.08 -7.45 -11.06
CA PRO A 582 16.96 -7.96 -12.09
C PRO A 582 17.39 -9.40 -11.76
N ILE A 583 17.67 -10.18 -12.80
CA ILE A 583 18.34 -11.48 -12.73
C ILE A 583 19.72 -11.28 -13.36
N THR A 584 20.74 -11.92 -12.81
CA THR A 584 22.05 -12.00 -13.47
C THR A 584 22.32 -13.46 -13.79
N PRO A 585 22.26 -13.89 -15.07
CA PRO A 585 22.58 -15.28 -15.45
C PRO A 585 24.09 -15.59 -15.38
N SER A 586 24.96 -14.58 -15.30
CA SER A 586 26.42 -14.75 -15.15
C SER A 586 27.10 -13.50 -14.55
N MET A 587 28.26 -13.66 -13.91
CA MET A 587 28.96 -12.57 -13.20
C MET A 587 29.39 -11.40 -14.12
N GLU A 588 29.53 -11.65 -15.43
CA GLU A 588 30.04 -10.67 -16.41
C GLU A 588 29.05 -9.53 -16.71
N ARG A 589 27.75 -9.69 -16.43
CA ARG A 589 26.74 -8.64 -16.68
C ARG A 589 26.55 -7.64 -15.52
N LEU A 590 27.37 -7.71 -14.45
CA LEU A 590 27.18 -6.86 -13.26
C LEU A 590 27.18 -5.35 -13.57
N GLU A 591 27.96 -4.91 -14.55
CA GLU A 591 28.06 -3.49 -14.94
C GLU A 591 26.77 -2.94 -15.58
N THR A 592 25.92 -3.81 -16.14
CA THR A 592 24.71 -3.40 -16.88
C THR A 592 23.46 -3.18 -16.03
N GLN A 593 23.49 -3.40 -14.72
CA GLN A 593 22.29 -3.32 -13.87
C GLN A 593 21.93 -1.91 -13.36
N ASP A 594 22.62 -0.84 -13.80
CA ASP A 594 22.33 0.53 -13.31
C ASP A 594 20.93 1.04 -13.67
N TRP A 595 20.28 0.49 -14.72
CA TRP A 595 18.93 0.89 -15.14
C TRP A 595 17.88 0.78 -14.01
N ILE A 596 17.95 -0.24 -13.14
CA ILE A 596 16.98 -0.37 -12.03
C ILE A 596 17.21 0.69 -10.94
N LYS A 597 18.45 1.14 -10.76
CA LYS A 597 18.81 2.25 -9.86
C LYS A 597 18.25 3.56 -10.42
N GLN A 598 18.44 3.81 -11.72
CA GLN A 598 17.91 4.99 -12.41
C GLN A 598 16.37 5.04 -12.34
N TYR A 599 15.67 3.93 -12.65
CA TYR A 599 14.22 3.85 -12.53
C TYR A 599 13.73 4.07 -11.09
N PHE A 600 14.41 3.52 -10.08
CA PHE A 600 14.00 3.73 -8.68
C PHE A 600 14.21 5.17 -8.21
N VAL A 601 15.28 5.85 -8.67
CA VAL A 601 15.51 7.28 -8.37
C VAL A 601 14.42 8.17 -8.98
N ASP A 602 14.05 7.92 -10.24
CA ASP A 602 12.97 8.67 -10.90
C ASP A 602 11.58 8.32 -10.31
N PHE A 603 11.30 7.05 -10.02
CA PHE A 603 10.12 6.62 -9.27
C PHE A 603 10.02 7.36 -7.92
N ARG A 604 11.10 7.40 -7.12
CA ARG A 604 11.17 8.14 -5.86
C ARG A 604 10.85 9.63 -6.07
N ARG A 605 11.46 10.27 -7.07
CA ARG A 605 11.22 11.69 -7.41
C ARG A 605 9.75 11.96 -7.81
N ARG A 606 9.11 11.04 -8.51
CA ARG A 606 7.70 11.13 -8.93
C ARG A 606 6.74 10.91 -7.77
N ILE A 607 6.96 9.89 -6.95
CA ILE A 607 6.15 9.62 -5.75
C ILE A 607 6.15 10.83 -4.82
N LEU A 608 7.30 11.44 -4.54
CA LEU A 608 7.38 12.64 -3.68
C LEU A 608 6.46 13.79 -4.15
N LYS A 609 6.31 13.97 -5.47
CA LYS A 609 5.41 14.99 -6.05
C LYS A 609 3.93 14.58 -6.09
N LEU A 610 3.64 13.29 -5.94
CA LEU A 610 2.28 12.72 -6.01
C LEU A 610 1.70 12.39 -4.61
N LEU A 611 2.54 12.31 -3.57
CA LEU A 611 2.13 12.05 -2.18
C LEU A 611 1.07 13.03 -1.67
N GLY A 612 1.23 14.33 -1.95
CA GLY A 612 0.27 15.37 -1.54
C GLY A 612 -0.94 15.51 -2.48
N LYS A 613 -1.03 14.68 -3.53
CA LYS A 613 -2.09 14.71 -4.54
C LYS A 613 -2.91 13.41 -4.45
N SER A 614 -2.79 12.55 -5.47
CA SER A 614 -3.53 11.29 -5.61
C SER A 614 -3.27 10.30 -4.48
N PHE A 615 -2.13 10.40 -3.79
CA PHE A 615 -1.71 9.45 -2.74
C PHE A 615 -1.84 10.01 -1.31
N SER A 616 -2.57 11.11 -1.12
CA SER A 616 -2.80 11.76 0.18
C SER A 616 -3.54 10.85 1.19
N ARG A 617 -4.36 9.93 0.69
CA ARG A 617 -5.11 8.93 1.47
C ARG A 617 -4.26 7.74 1.97
N PHE A 618 -3.03 7.55 1.49
CA PHE A 618 -2.20 6.41 1.91
C PHE A 618 -1.76 6.53 3.37
N THR A 619 -1.81 5.43 4.11
CA THR A 619 -1.21 5.40 5.45
C THR A 619 0.27 5.74 5.38
N THR A 620 0.72 6.54 6.35
CA THR A 620 2.03 7.18 6.33
C THR A 620 3.18 6.16 6.33
N GLY A 621 2.96 4.99 6.94
CA GLY A 621 3.89 3.86 6.93
C GLY A 621 4.02 3.14 5.57
N ILE A 622 2.97 3.09 4.75
CA ILE A 622 3.07 2.54 3.38
C ILE A 622 3.89 3.50 2.51
N ALA A 623 3.60 4.81 2.59
CA ALA A 623 4.31 5.83 1.84
C ALA A 623 5.81 5.88 2.19
N LEU A 624 6.18 5.81 3.46
CA LEU A 624 7.59 5.68 3.88
C LEU A 624 8.23 4.39 3.32
N SER A 625 7.49 3.28 3.34
CA SER A 625 7.96 2.00 2.79
C SER A 625 8.05 1.98 1.25
N LEU A 626 7.42 2.89 0.51
CA LEU A 626 7.65 3.04 -0.93
C LEU A 626 8.98 3.75 -1.22
N LEU A 627 9.36 4.73 -0.38
CA LEU A 627 10.56 5.56 -0.57
C LEU A 627 11.84 4.88 -0.09
N GLU A 628 11.80 4.14 1.02
CA GLU A 628 12.97 3.43 1.56
C GLU A 628 13.04 1.99 1.01
N ASN A 629 14.02 1.65 0.16
CA ASN A 629 14.26 0.27 -0.24
C ASN A 629 15.70 -0.19 0.04
N LYS A 630 15.87 -1.24 0.85
CA LYS A 630 17.18 -1.81 1.21
C LYS A 630 17.87 -2.53 0.06
N ALA A 631 17.18 -2.78 -1.05
CA ALA A 631 17.73 -3.47 -2.22
C ALA A 631 18.66 -2.57 -3.07
N ILE A 632 18.47 -1.25 -3.03
CA ILE A 632 19.25 -0.28 -3.79
C ILE A 632 19.83 0.74 -2.81
N ASN A 633 21.15 0.90 -2.83
CA ASN A 633 21.78 2.06 -2.19
C ASN A 633 21.63 3.27 -3.12
N ILE A 634 21.13 4.38 -2.59
CA ILE A 634 21.03 5.64 -3.32
C ILE A 634 22.17 6.52 -2.83
N ASP A 635 22.99 6.98 -3.77
CA ASP A 635 24.15 7.80 -3.45
C ASP A 635 23.67 9.12 -2.81
N ALA A 636 24.03 9.32 -1.55
CA ALA A 636 23.69 10.53 -0.84
C ALA A 636 24.51 11.70 -1.40
N GLN A 637 23.82 12.72 -1.92
CA GLN A 637 24.46 13.99 -2.27
C GLN A 637 24.46 14.87 -1.03
N GLU A 638 25.61 15.40 -0.63
CA GLU A 638 25.64 16.38 0.47
C GLU A 638 24.98 17.69 0.05
N LEU A 639 24.21 18.28 0.98
CA LEU A 639 23.56 19.57 0.77
C LEU A 639 24.62 20.67 0.64
N ARG A 640 24.52 21.48 -0.44
CA ARG A 640 25.37 22.65 -0.67
C ARG A 640 24.62 23.93 -0.29
N GLN A 641 25.34 24.96 0.16
CA GLN A 641 24.74 26.25 0.51
C GLN A 641 23.91 26.85 -0.63
N SER A 642 24.37 26.77 -1.88
CA SER A 642 23.60 27.29 -3.03
C SER A 642 22.20 26.67 -3.16
N THR A 643 22.01 25.41 -2.77
CA THR A 643 20.69 24.75 -2.75
C THR A 643 19.86 25.15 -1.53
N ILE A 644 20.47 25.66 -0.47
CA ILE A 644 19.76 26.26 0.67
C ILE A 644 19.25 27.64 0.23
N ASP A 645 20.12 28.48 -0.34
CA ASP A 645 19.78 29.84 -0.76
C ASP A 645 18.72 29.89 -1.90
N GLU A 646 18.67 28.86 -2.75
CA GLU A 646 17.62 28.67 -3.77
C GLU A 646 16.24 28.30 -3.19
N VAL A 647 16.18 27.70 -2.00
CA VAL A 647 14.97 27.08 -1.43
C VAL A 647 14.43 27.85 -0.23
N PHE A 648 15.29 28.44 0.60
CA PHE A 648 14.93 29.14 1.82
C PHE A 648 15.48 30.58 1.79
N LEU A 649 14.64 31.54 2.17
CA LEU A 649 15.11 32.91 2.39
C LEU A 649 15.72 33.01 3.81
N PRO A 650 16.60 34.00 4.09
CA PRO A 650 17.23 34.14 5.41
C PRO A 650 16.21 34.27 6.57
N HIS A 651 15.04 34.84 6.31
CA HIS A 651 13.97 34.94 7.30
C HIS A 651 13.24 33.61 7.57
N ASP A 652 13.25 32.66 6.63
CA ASP A 652 12.68 31.33 6.83
C ASP A 652 13.53 30.48 7.76
N ILE A 653 14.86 30.62 7.64
CA ILE A 653 15.80 29.99 8.56
C ILE A 653 15.60 30.57 9.97
N GLN A 654 15.47 31.90 10.11
CA GLN A 654 15.13 32.53 11.38
C GLN A 654 13.78 32.05 11.95
N ARG A 655 12.74 31.83 11.12
CA ARG A 655 11.46 31.24 11.55
C ARG A 655 11.64 29.82 12.09
N LEU A 656 12.47 29.00 11.45
CA LEU A 656 12.81 27.66 11.93
C LEU A 656 13.57 27.70 13.25
N GLU A 657 14.54 28.61 13.41
CA GLU A 657 15.26 28.83 14.67
C GLU A 657 14.33 29.31 15.79
N SER A 658 13.41 30.24 15.51
CA SER A 658 12.39 30.70 16.47
C SER A 658 11.40 29.61 16.88
N TYR A 659 11.12 28.64 16.00
CA TYR A 659 10.35 27.45 16.36
C TYR A 659 11.18 26.50 17.25
N VAL A 660 12.45 26.28 16.92
CA VAL A 660 13.36 25.43 17.74
C VAL A 660 13.62 26.04 19.12
N SER A 661 13.65 27.37 19.25
CA SER A 661 13.70 28.07 20.55
C SER A 661 12.36 28.12 21.29
N ASN A 662 11.31 27.49 20.74
CA ASN A 662 9.96 27.41 21.30
C ASN A 662 9.26 28.77 21.51
N GLN A 663 9.58 29.75 20.67
CA GLN A 663 8.98 31.09 20.69
C GLN A 663 7.73 31.21 19.78
N VAL A 664 7.48 30.20 18.94
CA VAL A 664 6.52 30.26 17.82
C VAL A 664 5.71 28.96 17.74
N GLU A 665 4.42 29.03 17.37
CA GLU A 665 3.59 27.85 17.10
C GLU A 665 3.98 27.15 15.79
N TYR A 666 3.83 25.81 15.75
CA TYR A 666 4.15 24.99 14.57
C TYR A 666 3.47 25.44 13.27
N LYS A 667 2.31 26.12 13.36
CA LYS A 667 1.57 26.65 12.21
C LYS A 667 2.40 27.62 11.37
N LEU A 668 3.35 28.36 11.97
CA LEU A 668 4.22 29.31 11.26
C LEU A 668 5.40 28.64 10.52
N ILE A 669 5.53 27.30 10.56
CA ILE A 669 6.57 26.58 9.80
C ILE A 669 5.99 25.48 8.89
N MET A 670 4.66 25.38 8.79
CA MET A 670 3.99 24.33 8.00
C MET A 670 4.24 24.49 6.49
N ASP A 671 4.38 25.72 6.00
CA ASP A 671 4.83 26.04 4.65
C ASP A 671 6.22 25.45 4.38
N LEU A 672 7.21 25.80 5.22
CA LEU A 672 8.61 25.37 5.11
C LEU A 672 8.80 23.86 5.30
N THR A 673 7.85 23.19 5.97
CA THR A 673 7.91 21.74 6.23
C THR A 673 7.87 20.92 4.94
N THR A 674 7.23 21.43 3.88
CA THR A 674 7.17 20.79 2.56
C THR A 674 8.56 20.68 1.95
N ASP A 675 9.33 21.77 1.96
CA ASP A 675 10.65 21.86 1.34
C ASP A 675 11.70 21.11 2.17
N LEU A 676 11.65 21.21 3.50
CA LEU A 676 12.46 20.40 4.41
C LEU A 676 12.26 18.90 4.17
N ALA A 677 11.01 18.44 4.09
CA ALA A 677 10.68 17.06 3.76
C ALA A 677 11.15 16.69 2.35
N GLY A 678 10.98 17.59 1.37
CA GLY A 678 11.47 17.42 0.00
C GLY A 678 12.98 17.20 -0.08
N LEU A 679 13.79 18.01 0.59
CA LEU A 679 15.25 17.89 0.63
C LEU A 679 15.70 16.63 1.38
N TYR A 680 15.08 16.32 2.52
CA TYR A 680 15.36 15.10 3.27
C TYR A 680 15.05 13.84 2.45
N PHE A 681 13.84 13.74 1.90
CA PHE A 681 13.41 12.58 1.13
C PHE A 681 13.94 12.54 -0.31
N GLN A 682 14.64 13.57 -0.81
CA GLN A 682 15.52 13.46 -1.98
C GLN A 682 16.88 12.83 -1.65
N GLY A 683 17.23 12.69 -0.36
CA GLY A 683 18.53 12.16 0.08
C GLY A 683 19.63 13.22 0.20
N LYS A 684 19.29 14.52 0.11
CA LYS A 684 20.25 15.63 0.24
C LYS A 684 20.69 15.88 1.68
N MET A 685 19.87 15.49 2.66
CA MET A 685 20.13 15.64 4.10
C MET A 685 20.43 14.30 4.77
N ALA A 686 21.21 13.43 4.12
CA ALA A 686 21.49 12.08 4.62
C ALA A 686 22.23 12.04 5.98
N GLY A 687 22.98 13.09 6.31
CA GLY A 687 23.65 13.24 7.61
C GLY A 687 22.71 13.53 8.79
N ALA A 688 21.45 13.90 8.53
CA ALA A 688 20.46 14.12 9.59
C ALA A 688 19.87 12.78 10.06
N HIS A 689 20.36 12.26 11.20
CA HIS A 689 19.88 11.01 11.79
C HIS A 689 18.51 11.17 12.49
N ILE A 690 17.46 10.95 11.71
CA ILE A 690 16.05 11.04 12.11
C ILE A 690 15.48 9.64 12.43
N GLU A 691 14.74 9.52 13.53
CA GLU A 691 14.09 8.27 13.97
C GLU A 691 12.98 7.86 12.98
N SER A 692 12.71 6.56 12.81
CA SER A 692 11.69 6.06 11.87
C SER A 692 10.31 6.71 12.06
N LEU A 693 9.89 6.92 13.31
CA LEU A 693 8.63 7.60 13.63
C LEU A 693 8.67 9.10 13.27
N GLN A 694 9.79 9.78 13.55
CA GLN A 694 10.01 11.17 13.16
C GLN A 694 9.98 11.34 11.63
N LYS A 695 10.59 10.42 10.87
CA LYS A 695 10.49 10.39 9.40
C LYS A 695 9.05 10.24 8.93
N ALA A 696 8.29 9.34 9.56
CA ALA A 696 6.89 9.14 9.20
C ALA A 696 6.07 10.43 9.45
N ILE A 697 6.24 11.07 10.61
CA ILE A 697 5.54 12.34 10.91
C ILE A 697 5.94 13.44 9.91
N LEU A 698 7.24 13.59 9.59
CA LEU A 698 7.73 14.55 8.58
C LEU A 698 7.10 14.30 7.19
N LEU A 699 6.98 13.04 6.78
CA LEU A 699 6.33 12.64 5.53
C LEU A 699 4.83 12.99 5.54
N GLY A 700 4.13 12.68 6.65
CA GLY A 700 2.70 12.91 6.81
C GLY A 700 2.34 14.40 6.80
N CYS A 701 3.07 15.22 7.57
CA CYS A 701 2.88 16.66 7.65
C CYS A 701 3.32 17.39 6.38
N GLY A 702 4.53 17.11 5.86
CA GLY A 702 5.15 17.91 4.80
C GLY A 702 4.92 17.42 3.36
N LEU A 703 4.73 16.11 3.13
CA LEU A 703 4.60 15.57 1.77
C LEU A 703 3.21 15.00 1.47
N GLN A 704 2.48 14.51 2.46
CA GLN A 704 1.08 14.08 2.31
C GLN A 704 0.06 15.17 2.71
N ASN A 705 0.52 16.29 3.28
CA ASN A 705 -0.31 17.42 3.73
C ASN A 705 -1.47 17.00 4.66
N LYS A 706 -1.22 16.05 5.58
CA LYS A 706 -2.22 15.57 6.53
C LYS A 706 -2.34 16.49 7.74
N SER A 707 -3.56 16.63 8.25
CA SER A 707 -3.80 17.24 9.57
C SER A 707 -3.23 16.37 10.69
N ILE A 708 -2.86 17.00 11.79
CA ILE A 708 -2.31 16.30 12.97
C ILE A 708 -3.33 15.31 13.55
N GLU A 709 -4.62 15.63 13.50
CA GLU A 709 -5.73 14.75 13.90
C GLU A 709 -5.69 13.40 13.16
N LYS A 710 -5.52 13.41 11.84
CA LYS A 710 -5.40 12.18 11.03
C LYS A 710 -4.13 11.38 11.37
N LEU A 711 -3.05 12.08 11.75
CA LEU A 711 -1.83 11.41 12.20
C LEU A 711 -1.99 10.81 13.62
N MET A 712 -2.80 11.43 14.49
CA MET A 712 -3.16 10.85 15.79
C MET A 712 -3.95 9.55 15.62
N GLU A 713 -4.95 9.54 14.72
CA GLU A 713 -5.71 8.34 14.35
C GLU A 713 -4.82 7.26 13.74
N GLU A 714 -3.97 7.60 12.75
CA GLU A 714 -3.08 6.62 12.11
C GLU A 714 -2.08 6.00 13.08
N PHE A 715 -1.41 6.80 13.91
CA PHE A 715 -0.38 6.31 14.83
C PHE A 715 -0.92 5.85 16.19
N HIS A 716 -2.21 6.09 16.48
CA HIS A 716 -2.84 5.80 17.77
C HIS A 716 -2.14 6.52 18.94
N MET A 717 -1.72 7.77 18.71
CA MET A 717 -0.97 8.61 19.66
C MET A 717 -1.70 9.94 19.93
N PRO A 718 -1.61 10.50 21.15
CA PRO A 718 -2.19 11.83 21.45
C PRO A 718 -1.42 12.96 20.75
N SER A 719 -2.13 14.06 20.45
CA SER A 719 -1.63 15.26 19.75
C SER A 719 -0.28 15.75 20.27
N ASN A 720 -0.14 15.87 21.59
CA ASN A 720 1.06 16.39 22.25
C ASN A 720 2.30 15.53 21.96
N GLN A 721 2.17 14.21 21.82
CA GLN A 721 3.30 13.32 21.49
C GLN A 721 3.69 13.43 20.01
N VAL A 722 2.70 13.57 19.11
CA VAL A 722 2.95 13.82 17.68
C VAL A 722 3.69 15.14 17.50
N LEU A 723 3.23 16.21 18.17
CA LEU A 723 3.86 17.53 18.15
C LEU A 723 5.28 17.53 18.75
N ALA A 724 5.50 16.83 19.87
CA ALA A 724 6.84 16.70 20.46
C ALA A 724 7.82 16.00 19.50
N LYS A 725 7.40 14.89 18.87
CA LYS A 725 8.21 14.18 17.87
C LYS A 725 8.42 14.99 16.58
N PHE A 726 7.45 15.83 16.20
CA PHE A 726 7.62 16.79 15.10
C PHE A 726 8.66 17.87 15.44
N TYR A 727 8.58 18.47 16.64
CA TYR A 727 9.57 19.42 17.14
C TYR A 727 10.99 18.84 17.16
N ASP A 728 11.18 17.63 17.69
CA ASP A 728 12.48 16.93 17.65
C ASP A 728 13.00 16.71 16.22
N CYS A 729 12.10 16.47 15.27
CA CYS A 729 12.44 16.27 13.86
C CYS A 729 12.92 17.56 13.21
N ILE A 730 12.17 18.66 13.38
CA ILE A 730 12.53 19.98 12.86
C ILE A 730 13.84 20.45 13.49
N LYS A 731 14.00 20.31 14.82
CA LYS A 731 15.24 20.65 15.53
C LYS A 731 16.49 19.98 14.94
N LYS A 732 16.41 18.70 14.57
CA LYS A 732 17.52 17.99 13.89
C LYS A 732 17.78 18.49 12.47
N LEU A 733 16.73 18.83 11.72
CA LEU A 733 16.85 19.35 10.35
C LEU A 733 17.44 20.77 10.33
N THR A 734 16.95 21.65 11.21
CA THR A 734 17.48 23.02 11.38
C THR A 734 18.94 22.98 11.83
N ALA A 735 19.30 22.13 12.80
CA ALA A 735 20.70 21.96 13.22
C ALA A 735 21.63 21.44 12.10
N TYR A 736 21.10 20.63 11.17
CA TYR A 736 21.86 20.21 9.98
C TYR A 736 22.02 21.34 8.96
N LEU A 737 20.98 22.17 8.76
CA LEU A 737 21.04 23.36 7.92
C LEU A 737 22.05 24.38 8.45
N THR A 738 22.01 24.71 9.74
CA THR A 738 22.99 25.63 10.35
C THR A 738 24.39 25.07 10.24
N GLN A 739 24.61 23.78 10.51
CA GLN A 739 25.93 23.16 10.34
C GLN A 739 26.47 23.25 8.89
N VAL A 740 25.62 23.12 7.86
CA VAL A 740 26.04 23.27 6.45
C VAL A 740 26.40 24.72 6.12
N MET A 741 25.65 25.69 6.64
CA MET A 741 25.98 27.10 6.49
C MET A 741 27.27 27.47 7.23
N GLU A 742 27.41 27.04 8.50
CA GLU A 742 28.60 27.23 9.33
C GLU A 742 29.85 26.69 8.62
N ARG A 743 29.85 25.45 8.14
CA ARG A 743 30.97 24.87 7.37
C ARG A 743 31.32 25.66 6.10
N THR A 744 30.32 26.28 5.45
CA THR A 744 30.57 27.06 4.23
C THR A 744 31.10 28.47 4.57
N ILE A 745 30.68 29.03 5.71
CA ILE A 745 31.26 30.24 6.30
C ILE A 745 32.72 29.96 6.72
N GLU A 746 33.00 28.87 7.43
CA GLU A 746 34.36 28.42 7.78
C GLU A 746 35.24 28.21 6.53
N GLY A 747 34.66 27.69 5.45
CA GLY A 747 35.36 27.49 4.16
C GLY A 747 35.57 28.75 3.33
N THR A 748 34.81 29.82 3.59
CA THR A 748 34.97 31.14 2.93
C THR A 748 35.74 32.14 3.79
N MET A 749 35.82 31.90 5.11
CA MET A 749 36.78 32.56 5.99
C MET A 749 38.21 32.22 5.56
N VAL A 750 39.07 33.23 5.56
CA VAL A 750 40.50 33.06 5.30
C VAL A 750 41.09 32.20 6.41
N LYS A 751 41.66 31.04 6.07
CA LYS A 751 42.41 30.21 7.02
C LYS A 751 43.48 31.08 7.69
N GLU A 752 43.69 30.95 9.00
CA GLU A 752 44.63 31.81 9.76
C GLU A 752 46.03 31.90 9.12
N SER A 753 46.47 30.85 8.42
CA SER A 753 47.73 30.80 7.64
C SER A 753 47.81 31.70 6.39
N GLN A 754 46.71 32.33 5.99
CA GLN A 754 46.59 33.18 4.79
C GLN A 754 46.07 34.59 5.11
N LEU A 755 45.84 34.91 6.39
CA LEU A 755 45.68 36.29 6.80
C LEU A 755 47.00 37.01 6.55
N ASP A 756 46.96 38.09 5.77
CA ASP A 756 48.10 38.99 5.61
C ASP A 756 48.28 39.79 6.91
N MET A 757 48.90 39.11 7.89
CA MET A 757 49.47 39.70 9.08
C MET A 757 50.67 40.53 8.65
N GLY A 758 50.40 41.69 8.05
CA GLY A 758 51.39 42.52 7.40
C GLY A 758 52.61 42.77 8.29
N ASP A 759 53.78 42.91 7.64
CA ASP A 759 55.17 42.80 8.16
C ASP A 759 55.55 43.53 9.47
N GLY A 760 54.64 44.25 10.14
CA GLY A 760 54.83 44.90 11.43
C GLY A 760 54.27 44.17 12.66
N LEU A 761 53.52 43.06 12.54
CA LEU A 761 52.88 42.38 13.68
C LEU A 761 53.41 40.96 13.93
N VAL A 762 54.69 40.88 14.33
CA VAL A 762 55.27 39.66 14.90
C VAL A 762 54.59 39.35 16.24
N PRO A 763 54.09 38.12 16.48
CA PRO A 763 53.62 37.72 17.80
C PRO A 763 54.74 37.85 18.83
N LEU A 764 54.52 38.61 19.90
CA LEU A 764 55.42 38.64 21.05
C LEU A 764 55.61 37.21 21.56
N ARG A 765 56.88 36.77 21.68
CA ARG A 765 57.24 35.40 22.09
C ARG A 765 56.83 35.05 23.53
N GLN A 766 56.39 36.05 24.28
CA GLN A 766 55.83 35.94 25.63
C GLN A 766 54.48 36.64 25.61
N THR A 767 53.50 36.09 26.32
CA THR A 767 52.20 36.75 26.45
C THR A 767 52.33 38.03 27.29
N LEU A 768 51.46 39.01 27.05
CA LEU A 768 51.46 40.28 27.82
C LEU A 768 51.40 40.03 29.34
N ASN A 769 50.71 38.96 29.77
CA ASN A 769 50.64 38.55 31.17
C ASN A 769 51.95 37.99 31.72
N GLU A 770 52.77 37.32 30.90
CA GLU A 770 54.11 36.85 31.29
C GLU A 770 55.12 37.99 31.33
N GLU A 771 55.05 38.93 30.39
CA GLU A 771 55.86 40.16 30.39
C GLU A 771 55.54 41.01 31.62
N LEU A 772 54.25 41.24 31.90
CA LEU A 772 53.79 41.89 33.14
C LEU A 772 54.23 41.12 34.40
N ALA A 773 54.20 39.79 34.41
CA ALA A 773 54.65 39.00 35.56
C ALA A 773 56.17 39.08 35.79
N ASP A 774 56.98 39.13 34.73
CA ASP A 774 58.43 39.29 34.83
C ASP A 774 58.84 40.73 35.16
N ASP A 775 58.12 41.74 34.68
CA ASP A 775 58.31 43.13 35.10
C ASP A 775 57.84 43.40 36.53
N VAL A 776 56.77 42.74 37.00
CA VAL A 776 56.41 42.73 38.43
C VAL A 776 57.53 42.08 39.26
N LYS A 777 58.11 40.95 38.84
CA LYS A 777 59.28 40.35 39.52
C LYS A 777 60.51 41.27 39.49
N ARG A 778 60.75 42.01 38.40
CA ARG A 778 61.83 42.99 38.30
C ARG A 778 61.60 44.18 39.23
N LEU A 779 60.38 44.72 39.28
CA LEU A 779 59.97 45.77 40.22
C LEU A 779 60.08 45.30 41.67
N GLU A 780 59.63 44.10 42.02
CA GLU A 780 59.85 43.53 43.35
C GLU A 780 61.34 43.39 43.69
N LYS A 781 62.18 43.00 42.72
CA LYS A 781 63.62 42.83 42.92
C LYS A 781 64.34 44.18 43.02
N GLN A 782 63.83 45.22 42.35
CA GLN A 782 64.26 46.61 42.53
C GLN A 782 63.80 47.15 43.88
N GLN A 783 62.52 47.04 44.24
CA GLN A 783 61.98 47.43 45.54
C GLN A 783 62.69 46.70 46.69
N LYS A 784 63.01 45.41 46.58
CA LYS A 784 63.81 44.67 47.59
C LYS A 784 65.25 45.20 47.67
N LYS A 785 65.86 45.62 46.54
CA LYS A 785 67.18 46.28 46.53
C LYS A 785 67.13 47.69 47.12
N GLU A 786 66.07 48.46 46.85
CA GLU A 786 65.87 49.80 47.40
C GLU A 786 65.51 49.76 48.88
N LEU A 787 64.62 48.85 49.32
CA LEU A 787 64.39 48.57 50.74
C LEU A 787 65.67 48.10 51.45
N ALA A 788 66.54 47.34 50.78
CA ALA A 788 67.86 46.98 51.33
C ALA A 788 68.87 48.14 51.37
N LYS A 789 68.71 49.16 50.51
CA LYS A 789 69.46 50.44 50.61
C LYS A 789 68.88 51.34 51.70
N LEU A 790 67.56 51.48 51.76
CA LEU A 790 66.82 52.27 52.75
C LEU A 790 66.98 51.71 54.18
N ARG A 791 67.01 50.39 54.36
CA ARG A 791 67.36 49.74 55.64
C ARG A 791 68.83 49.91 56.05
N LYS A 792 69.70 50.42 55.16
CA LYS A 792 71.10 50.79 55.48
C LYS A 792 71.28 52.29 55.69
N LEU A 793 70.22 53.09 55.58
CA LEU A 793 70.21 54.50 55.91
C LEU A 793 69.54 54.67 57.29
N ASN A 794 70.19 55.40 58.20
CA ASN A 794 69.59 55.74 59.50
C ASN A 794 68.48 56.76 59.28
N LEU A 795 67.23 56.30 59.22
CA LEU A 795 66.06 57.15 59.06
C LEU A 795 65.68 57.93 60.33
N ASP A 796 66.39 57.70 61.44
CA ASP A 796 66.22 58.41 62.72
C ASP A 796 66.51 59.93 62.60
N GLU A 797 67.31 60.36 61.62
CA GLU A 797 67.59 61.78 61.35
C GLU A 797 66.42 62.51 60.66
N TYR A 798 65.44 61.78 60.12
CA TYR A 798 64.22 62.32 59.51
C TYR A 798 62.96 62.12 60.37
N ALA A 799 63.11 61.62 61.60
CA ALA A 799 62.02 61.47 62.54
C ALA A 799 61.56 62.84 63.08
N ILE A 800 60.40 63.33 62.62
CA ILE A 800 59.78 64.55 63.14
C ILE A 800 59.32 64.30 64.59
N LYS A 801 60.15 64.72 65.55
CA LYS A 801 59.84 64.62 66.98
C LYS A 801 58.66 65.55 67.33
N GLY A 802 57.57 64.96 67.79
CA GLY A 802 56.43 65.63 68.41
C GLY A 802 55.65 64.62 69.24
N THR A 803 55.12 65.03 70.38
CA THR A 803 54.35 64.12 71.26
C THR A 803 52.93 63.92 70.74
N ASP A 804 52.29 62.80 71.07
CA ASP A 804 50.93 62.48 70.58
C ASP A 804 49.88 63.54 70.98
N GLU A 805 50.08 64.22 72.11
CA GLU A 805 49.24 65.35 72.55
C GLU A 805 49.38 66.60 71.66
N GLU A 806 50.57 66.83 71.08
CA GLU A 806 50.82 67.94 70.15
C GLU A 806 50.26 67.62 68.77
N TRP A 807 50.49 66.41 68.26
CA TRP A 807 49.93 65.94 67.00
C TRP A 807 48.39 65.94 67.02
N SER A 808 47.76 65.50 68.11
CA SER A 808 46.29 65.52 68.25
C SER A 808 45.70 66.94 68.35
N LYS A 809 46.35 67.88 69.06
CA LYS A 809 45.98 69.31 69.07
C LYS A 809 46.11 69.99 67.70
N VAL A 810 47.02 69.51 66.87
CA VAL A 810 47.25 70.02 65.51
C VAL A 810 46.25 69.41 64.51
N LEU A 811 46.00 68.10 64.58
CA LEU A 811 45.04 67.38 63.73
C LEU A 811 43.57 67.76 64.00
N SER A 812 43.24 68.20 65.22
CA SER A 812 41.89 68.66 65.58
C SER A 812 41.50 70.04 65.03
N LYS A 813 42.41 70.78 64.38
CA LYS A 813 42.11 72.05 63.70
C LYS A 813 41.90 71.85 62.19
N THR A 814 40.71 71.37 61.83
CA THR A 814 40.28 71.17 60.44
C THR A 814 40.10 72.51 59.69
N ASN A 815 41.08 72.88 58.83
CA ASN A 815 40.98 73.67 57.57
C ASN A 815 42.23 74.53 57.25
N SER A 816 43.44 73.96 57.36
CA SER A 816 44.65 74.56 56.76
C SER A 816 45.54 73.48 56.14
N THR A 817 45.94 73.66 54.89
CA THR A 817 46.73 72.70 54.09
C THR A 817 48.22 72.65 54.42
N ILE A 818 48.69 73.48 55.37
CA ILE A 818 50.06 73.47 55.88
C ILE A 818 50.00 73.39 57.40
N VAL A 819 50.72 72.41 57.95
CA VAL A 819 50.91 72.18 59.38
C VAL A 819 52.38 72.43 59.70
N SER A 820 52.66 73.25 60.70
CA SER A 820 54.03 73.53 61.16
C SER A 820 54.19 73.20 62.65
N ILE A 821 55.17 72.35 62.94
CA ILE A 821 55.64 72.03 64.29
C ILE A 821 57.02 72.67 64.42
N LYS A 822 57.25 73.44 65.50
CA LYS A 822 58.51 74.16 65.70
C LYS A 822 59.59 73.24 66.28
N SER A 823 60.30 72.52 65.43
CA SER A 823 61.65 72.04 65.76
C SER A 823 62.66 73.14 65.42
N GLY A 824 63.35 73.67 66.43
CA GLY A 824 64.30 74.77 66.27
C GLY A 824 65.72 74.26 66.06
N GLU A 825 66.33 74.55 64.91
CA GLU A 825 67.47 75.47 64.80
C GLU A 825 67.89 75.66 63.32
N LYS A 826 68.45 76.83 62.99
CA LYS A 826 68.87 77.21 61.63
C LYS A 826 70.38 77.02 61.45
N ARG A 827 70.82 76.40 60.34
CA ARG A 827 72.06 76.76 59.60
C ARG A 827 71.85 76.49 58.10
N ILE A 828 71.89 77.52 57.25
CA ILE A 828 73.06 78.07 56.51
C ILE A 828 73.37 77.18 55.30
N ASN A 829 72.94 77.54 54.09
CA ASN A 829 73.54 78.51 53.13
C ASN A 829 74.81 77.96 52.46
N GLU A 830 74.69 77.62 51.18
CA GLU A 830 75.64 78.05 50.14
C GLU A 830 74.92 78.05 48.78
N PHE A 831 74.93 79.21 48.11
CA PHE A 831 74.74 79.34 46.66
C PHE A 831 76.03 78.85 45.98
N GLU A 832 76.08 78.45 44.72
CA GLU A 832 76.24 79.26 43.48
C GLU A 832 76.86 78.24 42.47
N GLU A 833 76.81 78.32 41.13
CA GLU A 833 76.38 79.35 40.18
C GLU A 833 76.09 78.69 38.81
N ASP A 834 75.96 79.51 37.76
CA ASP A 834 76.05 79.19 36.32
C ASP A 834 74.85 78.59 35.55
N ASP A 835 73.91 79.50 35.31
CA ASP A 835 73.69 80.14 34.00
C ASP A 835 73.00 79.44 32.80
N SER A 836 71.80 79.99 32.55
CA SER A 836 71.48 80.73 31.31
C SER A 836 70.76 79.99 30.15
N PRO A 837 69.98 80.71 29.31
CA PRO A 837 68.66 80.20 28.86
C PRO A 837 68.39 80.33 27.33
N MET A 838 67.18 79.99 26.86
CA MET A 838 66.40 80.83 25.91
C MET A 838 64.97 80.33 25.58
N ALA A 839 64.03 81.29 25.45
CA ALA A 839 62.75 81.35 24.69
C ALA A 839 61.73 80.16 24.77
N GLY A 840 60.40 80.35 24.91
CA GLY A 840 59.51 81.48 24.59
C GLY A 840 58.79 81.24 23.24
N SER A 841 57.46 81.33 23.06
CA SER A 841 56.43 82.05 23.83
C SER A 841 54.97 81.65 23.48
N LYS A 842 54.03 81.79 24.44
CA LYS A 842 52.61 82.30 24.33
C LYS A 842 51.60 81.59 23.41
N ASP A 843 50.26 81.59 23.64
CA ASP A 843 49.32 82.05 24.69
C ASP A 843 47.99 81.22 24.48
N GLY A 844 46.86 81.28 25.21
CA GLY A 844 46.37 82.07 26.36
C GLY A 844 44.82 81.90 26.53
N ALA A 845 44.22 82.40 27.64
CA ALA A 845 42.76 82.45 27.97
C ALA A 845 42.02 81.08 28.21
N SER A 846 41.21 80.80 29.25
CA SER A 846 40.20 81.53 30.08
C SER A 846 38.80 81.63 29.40
N PHE A 847 37.60 81.58 30.03
CA PHE A 847 37.16 81.54 31.44
C PHE A 847 35.62 81.27 31.52
N GLN A 848 35.10 80.50 32.50
CA GLN A 848 33.80 80.69 33.25
C GLN A 848 32.42 80.87 32.48
N LYS A 849 31.18 80.80 33.01
CA LYS A 849 30.54 80.69 34.36
C LYS A 849 29.02 80.31 34.27
N LYS A 850 28.46 79.73 35.36
CA LYS A 850 27.08 79.89 35.94
C LYS A 850 25.76 79.50 35.22
N LYS A 851 25.11 78.46 35.80
CA LYS A 851 23.78 78.42 36.50
C LYS A 851 22.46 78.98 35.88
N LYS A 852 21.51 78.05 35.76
CA LYS A 852 20.08 78.05 36.23
C LYS A 852 18.96 78.85 35.50
N ALA A 853 18.09 78.08 34.83
CA ALA A 853 16.69 77.76 35.22
C ALA A 853 15.46 78.48 34.58
N LYS A 854 14.44 77.63 34.26
CA LYS A 854 12.98 77.89 34.02
C LYS A 854 12.64 78.87 32.87
N PHE A 855 11.71 78.61 31.95
CA PHE A 855 10.32 78.15 32.08
C PHE A 855 9.84 77.57 30.71
N GLY A 856 8.70 76.89 30.65
CA GLY A 856 8.11 76.44 29.37
C GLY A 856 6.65 76.88 29.18
N LYS A 857 6.16 76.92 27.92
CA LYS A 857 4.73 76.79 27.58
C LYS A 857 4.44 76.58 26.07
N LYS A 858 3.68 75.50 25.80
CA LYS A 858 2.52 75.38 24.88
C LYS A 858 2.60 75.77 23.37
N GLN A 859 2.50 74.69 22.56
CA GLN A 859 1.42 74.38 21.59
C GLN A 859 1.18 75.18 20.28
N LYS A 860 1.02 74.36 19.21
CA LYS A 860 0.17 74.56 17.99
C LYS A 860 0.68 75.61 16.97
N PHE A 861 0.30 75.59 15.69
CA PHE A 861 -0.76 74.83 14.99
C PHE A 861 -0.27 74.23 13.65
N ASN A 862 -1.15 73.45 13.02
CA ASN A 862 -1.00 72.63 11.81
C ASN A 862 -1.52 73.36 10.52
N LYS A 863 -1.42 72.71 9.34
CA LYS A 863 -2.08 72.99 8.03
C LYS A 863 -1.41 74.05 7.11
N ASN A 864 -1.50 73.99 5.77
CA ASN A 864 -2.19 73.03 4.87
C ASN A 864 -1.66 73.05 3.41
N LYS A 865 -1.92 71.94 2.69
CA LYS A 865 -2.23 71.82 1.23
C LYS A 865 -1.34 72.51 0.17
N GLY A 866 -0.69 71.67 -0.62
CA GLY A 866 -0.82 71.64 -2.09
C GLY A 866 -1.34 70.26 -2.46
#